data_AF-A0A8H5GUK6-F1
#
_entry.id   AF-A0A8H5GUK6-F1
#
_cell.length_a   1.000
_cell.length_b   1.000
_cell.length_c   1.000
_cell.angle_alpha   90.00
_cell.angle_beta   90.00
_cell.angle_gamma   90.00
#
_symmetry.space_group_name_H-M   'P 1'
#
loop_
_entity.id
_entity.type
_entity.pdbx_description
1 polymer ?
#
loop_
_entity_poly.entity_id
_entity_poly.type
_entity_poly.pdbx_seq_one_letter_code
_entity_poly.pdbx_strand_id
1 'polypeptide(L)'
;MTLPANVHSNPHAQQAVKSELNPVSNRDGMSSSSSSDTPLVASSISSLKSLMGLQLFTRLFTFILNQALFRLATPKAYGVAAIQFELMSSTILFLSREGVRGALLRVKGAVSAEKTGTPTQAAMNVGFIPIFIGIPLAIGTSLLYARFASAEAKEQGYFGWAVLLYGVAAVAELLAEPMHNKAMAELKTHVRVRAEGVGITCKTLLTFVVLVWDARRPHSDGNDLALVAFGLGQLAYGTCVFGMYLSHYYGSGLPNLKCSASTKSYFDRRILGLSMTMTSQSFVKHFLTEGDKLMLSWFSPLQDQGGYALAVNYGSLIARIVFQPIEETLRIFFSKNLAELTSNAGVAAPRNEETASATGVQVNSRNAKKPSPSVTGASNPDSDRTLSALRISSRALLSLLHIQIVASIFIVIFGSAYISLVLHVILPAQYLKTSAPKVLQAWIWYIPVLAINGGLEAFIASVGGKEDVNRQSRWMILFSLIYITAAVGLYTIGLGDSALVYANIINLSARILYAVRFCDTFFKNMQAPYTSGPPILDWKETLPDKAILGALLVSAFLGNCSKQSPLIWDLFRLPDGSRLDWSAPLEAIQQLAKWSETEEDSSRTVPTASPIPDDSLEQILTSEQIDYLLDIFSERYTPWLNFTLIRENHHDTDSMLDLVCCTVASRHLDDSARSTVTPRLQALTQNCCARLIFQSRNSSSLEAIQSLLILSLWAPVCGASEESRDARMLIGSAVSIAMNYRLNEACDKAFKMLIARQRGEMIDETAFEELMNKSRLWLSIANAESMLCVGSGRVALSKRDYDAYRMIFTIHSALSSLPSDLTAVGT
;
A
#
# COMPACT_ATOMS: atom_id res chain seq x y z
N MET A 1 -5.28 40.58 48.28
CA MET A 1 -4.55 40.31 49.53
C MET A 1 -3.44 39.32 49.20
N THR A 2 -2.31 39.84 48.72
CA THR A 2 -1.05 40.06 49.48
C THR A 2 -0.31 38.76 49.82
N LEU A 3 0.62 38.42 48.91
CA LEU A 3 1.95 37.80 49.08
C LEU A 3 2.60 38.03 50.48
N PRO A 4 3.66 37.29 50.93
CA PRO A 4 4.78 36.88 50.08
C PRO A 4 5.63 35.61 50.45
N ALA A 5 6.40 35.17 49.44
CA ALA A 5 7.86 34.92 49.39
C ALA A 5 8.60 33.75 50.11
N ASN A 6 9.58 33.26 49.32
CA ASN A 6 10.94 32.80 49.65
C ASN A 6 11.12 31.37 50.21
N VAL A 7 12.16 30.58 49.91
CA VAL A 7 13.40 30.70 49.10
C VAL A 7 14.03 29.29 48.98
N HIS A 8 14.85 29.08 47.95
CA HIS A 8 15.91 28.06 47.72
C HIS A 8 16.03 26.78 48.58
N SER A 9 16.20 25.61 47.92
CA SER A 9 17.50 24.93 47.69
C SER A 9 17.34 23.39 47.60
N ASN A 10 17.81 22.82 46.48
CA ASN A 10 18.23 21.41 46.31
C ASN A 10 19.47 21.14 47.22
N PRO A 11 19.98 19.91 47.54
CA PRO A 11 19.71 18.60 46.92
C PRO A 11 19.84 17.32 47.82
N HIS A 12 19.62 16.15 47.18
CA HIS A 12 20.14 14.80 47.47
C HIS A 12 19.62 13.89 48.62
N ALA A 13 19.42 12.63 48.20
CA ALA A 13 19.63 11.36 48.92
C ALA A 13 18.52 10.81 49.81
N GLN A 14 17.83 9.77 49.30
CA GLN A 14 17.43 8.63 50.13
C GLN A 14 17.81 7.33 49.40
N GLN A 15 18.86 6.71 49.93
CA GLN A 15 19.18 5.30 49.78
C GLN A 15 18.94 4.69 51.16
N ALA A 16 18.08 3.68 51.28
CA ALA A 16 18.10 2.76 52.40
C ALA A 16 17.21 1.55 52.07
N VAL A 17 17.77 0.34 52.17
CA VAL A 17 17.29 -0.71 53.08
C VAL A 17 18.21 -1.93 52.95
N LYS A 18 18.93 -2.20 54.06
CA LYS A 18 19.33 -3.49 54.69
C LYS A 18 20.26 -4.43 53.91
N SER A 19 21.22 -5.16 54.48
CA SER A 19 21.74 -5.39 55.85
C SER A 19 22.98 -6.29 55.68
N GLU A 20 24.16 -5.91 56.18
CA GLU A 20 24.79 -6.45 57.40
C GLU A 20 25.33 -7.90 57.30
N LEU A 21 26.66 -8.06 57.15
CA LEU A 21 27.60 -8.67 58.12
C LEU A 21 28.96 -8.99 57.46
N ASN A 22 30.04 -8.64 58.14
CA ASN A 22 31.43 -9.09 57.92
C ASN A 22 31.77 -10.12 59.02
N PRO A 23 32.74 -11.05 58.82
CA PRO A 23 34.12 -10.74 59.24
C PRO A 23 35.27 -11.30 58.37
N VAL A 24 36.34 -10.50 58.34
CA VAL A 24 37.79 -10.72 58.17
C VAL A 24 38.34 -12.15 57.96
N SER A 25 39.12 -12.33 56.89
CA SER A 25 40.37 -13.14 56.89
C SER A 25 41.32 -12.72 55.74
N ASN A 26 42.57 -12.40 56.08
CA ASN A 26 43.70 -12.20 55.17
C ASN A 26 44.19 -13.54 54.57
N ARG A 27 44.49 -13.60 53.26
CA ARG A 27 45.77 -14.09 52.68
C ARG A 27 45.76 -14.23 51.14
N ASP A 28 46.91 -13.82 50.59
CA ASP A 28 47.64 -14.33 49.41
C ASP A 28 47.07 -14.16 48.00
N GLY A 29 47.95 -13.68 47.12
CA GLY A 29 47.63 -13.19 45.79
C GLY A 29 47.50 -14.23 44.70
N MET A 30 46.86 -13.81 43.60
CA MET A 30 47.17 -14.23 42.23
C MET A 30 46.50 -13.25 41.27
N SER A 31 47.22 -12.88 40.22
CA SER A 31 46.81 -12.01 39.11
C SER A 31 45.44 -12.35 38.50
N SER A 32 44.54 -11.36 38.44
CA SER A 32 43.46 -11.33 37.46
C SER A 32 43.10 -9.88 37.10
N SER A 33 43.62 -9.40 35.96
CA SER A 33 43.14 -8.19 35.30
C SER A 33 41.75 -8.43 34.71
N SER A 34 40.70 -8.23 35.52
CA SER A 34 39.31 -8.38 35.09
C SER A 34 38.66 -7.01 34.82
N SER A 35 38.44 -6.74 33.53
CA SER A 35 37.24 -6.11 32.95
C SER A 35 36.51 -5.03 33.77
N SER A 36 36.86 -3.76 33.56
CA SER A 36 36.11 -2.60 34.09
C SER A 36 35.18 -1.91 33.08
N ASP A 37 35.12 -2.35 31.82
CA ASP A 37 34.37 -1.61 30.75
C ASP A 37 32.97 -2.18 30.41
N THR A 38 32.54 -3.27 31.06
CA THR A 38 31.22 -3.89 30.85
C THR A 38 29.98 -3.13 31.41
N PRO A 39 30.04 -2.30 32.47
CA PRO A 39 28.82 -1.71 33.06
C PRO A 39 28.23 -0.53 32.25
N LEU A 40 29.06 0.20 31.48
CA LEU A 40 28.62 1.31 30.63
C LEU A 40 27.92 0.84 29.35
N VAL A 41 28.35 -0.30 28.78
CA VAL A 41 27.76 -0.88 27.58
C VAL A 41 26.43 -1.57 27.91
N ALA A 42 26.35 -2.31 29.03
CA ALA A 42 25.13 -2.96 29.46
C ALA A 42 24.00 -1.96 29.82
N SER A 43 24.33 -0.85 30.50
CA SER A 43 23.36 0.21 30.82
C SER A 43 22.90 0.99 29.58
N SER A 44 23.78 1.20 28.60
CA SER A 44 23.45 1.77 27.30
C SER A 44 22.48 0.87 26.51
N ILE A 45 22.69 -0.45 26.54
CA ILE A 45 21.85 -1.44 25.84
C ILE A 45 20.47 -1.58 26.52
N SER A 46 20.40 -1.54 27.86
CA SER A 46 19.12 -1.57 28.58
C SER A 46 18.24 -0.34 28.26
N SER A 47 18.86 0.85 28.27
CA SER A 47 18.19 2.09 27.88
C SER A 47 17.72 2.06 26.42
N LEU A 48 18.51 1.47 25.53
CA LEU A 48 18.19 1.29 24.12
C LEU A 48 16.99 0.36 23.92
N LYS A 49 16.91 -0.76 24.65
CA LYS A 49 15.75 -1.67 24.61
C LYS A 49 14.45 -0.98 25.02
N SER A 50 14.49 -0.17 26.09
CA SER A 50 13.32 0.58 26.55
C SER A 50 12.87 1.63 25.52
N LEU A 51 13.81 2.31 24.87
CA LEU A 51 13.52 3.30 23.84
C LEU A 51 12.95 2.65 22.57
N MET A 52 13.49 1.49 22.18
CA MET A 52 12.97 0.69 21.07
C MET A 52 11.55 0.20 21.33
N GLY A 53 11.27 -0.30 22.55
CA GLY A 53 9.92 -0.71 22.95
C GLY A 53 8.92 0.44 22.90
N LEU A 54 9.32 1.64 23.36
CA LEU A 54 8.47 2.83 23.29
C LEU A 54 8.22 3.29 21.85
N GLN A 55 9.24 3.26 20.99
CA GLN A 55 9.09 3.57 19.56
C GLN A 55 8.19 2.57 18.85
N LEU A 56 8.31 1.28 19.16
CA LEU A 56 7.47 0.22 18.63
C LEU A 56 6.00 0.44 19.03
N PHE A 57 5.73 0.66 20.31
CA PHE A 57 4.37 0.89 20.82
C PHE A 57 3.73 2.11 20.15
N THR A 58 4.45 3.22 20.07
CA THR A 58 3.92 4.47 19.48
C THR A 58 3.60 4.29 18.00
N ARG A 59 4.46 3.58 17.25
CA ARG A 59 4.24 3.30 15.82
C ARG A 59 3.07 2.35 15.60
N LEU A 60 2.94 1.30 16.41
CA LEU A 60 1.83 0.37 16.34
C LEU A 60 0.50 1.05 16.70
N PHE A 61 0.48 1.87 17.75
CA PHE A 61 -0.69 2.65 18.14
C PHE A 61 -1.15 3.59 17.03
N THR A 62 -0.21 4.32 16.42
CA THR A 62 -0.52 5.22 15.29
C THR A 62 -1.00 4.45 14.07
N PHE A 63 -0.44 3.26 13.81
CA PHE A 63 -0.88 2.37 12.73
C PHE A 63 -2.33 1.92 12.92
N ILE A 64 -2.72 1.52 14.14
CA ILE A 64 -4.11 1.10 14.45
C ILE A 64 -5.08 2.27 14.23
N LEU A 65 -4.74 3.48 14.70
CA LEU A 65 -5.56 4.67 14.47
C LEU A 65 -5.70 4.98 12.97
N ASN A 66 -4.61 4.90 12.21
CA ASN A 66 -4.64 5.11 10.76
C ASN A 66 -5.45 4.03 10.02
N GLN A 67 -5.37 2.77 10.46
CA GLN A 67 -6.18 1.68 9.90
C GLN A 67 -7.68 1.95 10.08
N ALA A 68 -8.07 2.48 11.24
CA ALA A 68 -9.46 2.86 11.49
C ALA A 68 -9.90 4.04 10.59
N LEU A 69 -9.02 5.02 10.40
CA LEU A 69 -9.24 6.15 9.49
C LEU A 69 -9.45 5.69 8.04
N PHE A 70 -8.68 4.73 7.53
CA PHE A 70 -8.81 4.24 6.14
C PHE A 70 -10.10 3.44 5.88
N ARG A 71 -10.78 2.97 6.93
CA ARG A 71 -12.11 2.35 6.78
C ARG A 71 -13.22 3.38 6.65
N LEU A 72 -12.98 4.64 7.04
CA LEU A 72 -13.99 5.70 7.08
C LEU A 72 -13.81 6.72 5.95
N ALA A 73 -12.58 6.98 5.51
CA ALA A 73 -12.32 7.92 4.42
C ALA A 73 -12.31 7.21 3.06
N THR A 74 -12.93 7.80 2.04
CA THR A 74 -12.82 7.29 0.66
C THR A 74 -11.41 7.39 0.10
N PRO A 75 -11.02 6.51 -0.86
CA PRO A 75 -9.73 6.59 -1.54
C PRO A 75 -9.49 7.94 -2.24
N LYS A 76 -10.53 8.54 -2.84
CA LYS A 76 -10.43 9.85 -3.51
C LYS A 76 -10.15 10.98 -2.52
N ALA A 77 -10.94 11.09 -1.44
CA ALA A 77 -10.74 12.12 -0.42
C ALA A 77 -9.38 11.96 0.28
N TYR A 78 -8.98 10.72 0.57
CA TYR A 78 -7.66 10.45 1.13
C TYR A 78 -6.52 10.80 0.16
N GLY A 79 -6.67 10.51 -1.14
CA GLY A 79 -5.71 10.89 -2.17
C GLY A 79 -5.48 12.40 -2.24
N VAL A 80 -6.56 13.19 -2.27
CA VAL A 80 -6.48 14.65 -2.23
C VAL A 80 -5.78 15.13 -0.95
N ALA A 81 -6.15 14.59 0.22
CA ALA A 81 -5.60 15.03 1.49
C ALA A 81 -4.11 14.64 1.69
N ALA A 82 -3.74 13.40 1.40
CA ALA A 82 -2.41 12.84 1.66
C ALA A 82 -1.38 13.19 0.57
N ILE A 83 -1.81 13.40 -0.68
CA ILE A 83 -0.91 13.77 -1.77
C ILE A 83 -0.97 15.28 -1.99
N GLN A 84 -2.12 15.83 -2.34
CA GLN A 84 -2.21 17.21 -2.85
C GLN A 84 -2.18 18.26 -1.74
N PHE A 85 -3.00 18.13 -0.70
CA PHE A 85 -2.98 19.08 0.42
C PHE A 85 -1.67 19.00 1.23
N GLU A 86 -1.12 17.80 1.40
CA GLU A 86 0.19 17.64 2.03
C GLU A 86 1.30 18.29 1.19
N LEU A 87 1.28 18.13 -0.15
CA LEU A 87 2.21 18.81 -1.05
C LEU A 87 2.06 20.34 -0.98
N MET A 88 0.82 20.85 -0.92
CA MET A 88 0.55 22.28 -0.75
C MET A 88 1.14 22.81 0.57
N SER A 89 0.83 22.14 1.70
CA SER A 89 1.33 22.50 3.02
C SER A 89 2.86 22.41 3.11
N SER A 90 3.45 21.32 2.60
CA SER A 90 4.89 21.12 2.54
C SER A 90 5.56 22.22 1.72
N THR A 91 5.00 22.59 0.56
CA THR A 91 5.54 23.68 -0.28
C THR A 91 5.52 25.03 0.44
N ILE A 92 4.43 25.36 1.13
CA ILE A 92 4.33 26.62 1.91
C ILE A 92 5.38 26.65 3.01
N LEU A 93 5.44 25.60 3.82
CA LEU A 93 6.27 25.56 5.02
C LEU A 93 7.74 25.43 4.65
N PHE A 94 8.10 24.53 3.74
CA PHE A 94 9.49 24.26 3.39
C PHE A 94 10.18 25.48 2.76
N LEU A 95 9.52 26.15 1.81
CA LEU A 95 10.07 27.32 1.14
C LEU A 95 10.17 28.56 2.04
N SER A 96 9.30 28.68 3.05
CA SER A 96 9.29 29.84 3.93
C SER A 96 10.23 29.71 5.13
N ARG A 97 10.41 28.51 5.71
CA ARG A 97 11.08 28.34 7.01
C ARG A 97 12.41 27.59 7.01
N GLU A 98 12.64 26.66 6.08
CA GLU A 98 13.75 25.70 6.19
C GLU A 98 15.12 26.39 6.10
N GLY A 99 15.31 27.27 5.11
CA GLY A 99 16.55 28.02 4.95
C GLY A 99 16.84 28.95 6.14
N VAL A 100 15.80 29.54 6.73
CA VAL A 100 15.91 30.40 7.93
C VAL A 100 16.32 29.58 9.16
N ARG A 101 15.67 28.44 9.42
CA ARG A 101 16.03 27.53 10.50
C ARG A 101 17.49 27.10 10.40
N GLY A 102 17.92 26.72 9.19
CA GLY A 102 19.30 26.30 8.92
C GLY A 102 20.33 27.41 9.16
N ALA A 103 20.03 28.64 8.73
CA ALA A 103 20.93 29.78 8.92
C ALA A 103 21.05 30.18 10.41
N LEU A 104 19.94 30.21 11.15
CA LEU A 104 19.93 30.57 12.57
C LEU A 104 20.73 29.60 13.43
N LEU A 105 20.68 28.29 13.13
CA LEU A 105 21.45 27.28 13.86
C LEU A 105 22.97 27.42 13.67
N ARG A 106 23.43 27.89 12.48
CA ARG A 106 24.85 28.06 12.17
C ARG A 106 25.50 29.26 12.88
N VAL A 107 24.72 30.27 13.22
CA VAL A 107 25.20 31.51 13.86
C VAL A 107 25.68 31.26 15.29
N LYS A 108 25.01 30.38 16.03
CA LYS A 108 25.39 30.09 17.42
C LYS A 108 26.77 29.41 17.53
N GLY A 109 27.15 28.63 16.52
CA GLY A 109 28.50 28.04 16.42
C GLY A 109 29.60 29.09 16.20
N ALA A 110 29.30 30.19 15.52
CA ALA A 110 30.23 31.30 15.31
C ALA A 110 30.27 32.28 16.50
N VAL A 111 29.13 32.54 17.16
CA VAL A 111 29.03 33.45 18.31
C VAL A 111 29.60 32.82 19.59
N SER A 112 29.60 31.49 19.73
CA SER A 112 30.25 30.82 20.88
C SER A 112 31.78 30.97 20.90
N ALA A 113 32.40 31.45 19.81
CA ALA A 113 33.83 31.75 19.74
C ALA A 113 34.18 33.20 20.14
N GLU A 114 33.21 34.11 20.19
CA GLU A 114 33.39 35.51 20.64
C GLU A 114 32.78 35.72 22.04
N LYS A 115 33.51 36.36 22.95
CA LYS A 115 33.23 36.48 24.40
C LYS A 115 31.97 37.27 24.81
N THR A 116 31.00 37.53 23.91
CA THR A 116 29.75 38.26 24.21
C THR A 116 28.54 37.35 23.97
N GLY A 117 28.26 36.50 24.96
CA GLY A 117 27.37 35.33 24.89
C GLY A 117 25.85 35.55 24.76
N THR A 118 25.37 36.52 23.98
CA THR A 118 23.94 36.61 23.62
C THR A 118 23.76 36.88 22.13
N PRO A 119 22.93 36.09 21.40
CA PRO A 119 22.63 36.39 20.00
C PRO A 119 22.05 37.81 19.89
N THR A 120 22.55 38.60 18.94
CA THR A 120 22.06 39.96 18.71
C THR A 120 20.56 39.95 18.38
N GLN A 121 19.83 40.96 18.84
CA GLN A 121 18.40 41.11 18.56
C GLN A 121 18.11 41.07 17.03
N ALA A 122 19.01 41.62 16.22
CA ALA A 122 18.93 41.58 14.75
C ALA A 122 18.99 40.15 14.18
N ALA A 123 19.70 39.24 14.84
CA ALA A 123 19.75 37.82 14.47
C ALA A 123 18.45 37.10 14.83
N MET A 124 17.90 37.36 16.03
CA MET A 124 16.63 36.79 16.46
C MET A 124 15.45 37.25 15.59
N ASN A 125 15.47 38.50 15.12
CA ASN A 125 14.43 39.03 14.24
C ASN A 125 14.34 38.28 12.90
N VAL A 126 15.42 37.64 12.42
CA VAL A 126 15.39 36.80 11.21
C VAL A 126 14.42 35.63 11.35
N GLY A 127 14.16 35.16 12.58
CA GLY A 127 13.16 34.13 12.87
C GLY A 127 11.71 34.52 12.54
N PHE A 128 11.42 35.79 12.23
CA PHE A 128 10.11 36.27 11.78
C PHE A 128 9.94 36.26 10.25
N ILE A 129 11.03 36.13 9.49
CA ILE A 129 10.99 36.05 8.01
C ILE A 129 10.04 34.96 7.48
N PRO A 130 9.97 33.76 8.09
CA PRO A 130 9.02 32.73 7.65
C PRO A 130 7.56 33.19 7.70
N ILE A 131 7.17 34.06 8.63
CA ILE A 131 5.81 34.62 8.70
C ILE A 131 5.58 35.56 7.51
N PHE A 132 6.52 36.48 7.25
CA PHE A 132 6.37 37.48 6.19
C PHE A 132 6.36 36.88 4.78
N ILE A 133 7.16 35.84 4.53
CA ILE A 133 7.19 35.14 3.23
C ILE A 133 6.08 34.08 3.15
N GLY A 134 5.84 33.37 4.26
CA GLY A 134 4.95 32.23 4.29
C GLY A 134 3.46 32.60 4.21
N ILE A 135 3.02 33.75 4.74
CA ILE A 135 1.61 34.16 4.61
C ILE A 135 1.24 34.46 3.14
N PRO A 136 1.97 35.31 2.39
CA PRO A 136 1.72 35.49 0.96
C PRO A 136 1.80 34.18 0.19
N LEU A 137 2.77 33.31 0.54
CA LEU A 137 2.91 32.01 -0.10
C LEU A 137 1.71 31.10 0.19
N ALA A 138 1.18 31.09 1.42
CA ALA A 138 -0.01 30.32 1.79
C ALA A 138 -1.25 30.78 1.02
N ILE A 139 -1.46 32.10 0.92
CA ILE A 139 -2.57 32.67 0.13
C ILE A 139 -2.39 32.32 -1.35
N GLY A 140 -1.21 32.60 -1.92
CA GLY A 140 -0.92 32.40 -3.34
C GLY A 140 -1.04 30.93 -3.75
N THR A 141 -0.44 30.00 -3.00
CA THR A 141 -0.49 28.57 -3.29
C THR A 141 -1.89 27.98 -3.09
N SER A 142 -2.64 28.41 -2.06
CA SER A 142 -4.02 27.95 -1.85
C SER A 142 -4.94 28.42 -2.98
N LEU A 143 -4.81 29.68 -3.42
CA LEU A 143 -5.56 30.22 -4.56
C LEU A 143 -5.18 29.55 -5.88
N LEU A 144 -3.87 29.33 -6.09
CA LEU A 144 -3.37 28.63 -7.28
C LEU A 144 -3.92 27.21 -7.34
N TYR A 145 -3.83 26.46 -6.25
CA TYR A 145 -4.34 25.11 -6.16
C TYR A 145 -5.85 25.07 -6.34
N ALA A 146 -6.62 25.93 -5.68
CA ALA A 146 -8.08 26.00 -5.86
C ALA A 146 -8.47 26.28 -7.33
N ARG A 147 -7.67 27.06 -8.06
CA ARG A 147 -7.90 27.35 -9.47
C ARG A 147 -7.56 26.16 -10.37
N PHE A 148 -6.39 25.55 -10.19
CA PHE A 148 -5.84 24.52 -11.08
C PHE A 148 -6.15 23.08 -10.68
N ALA A 149 -6.80 22.83 -9.54
CA ALA A 149 -7.24 21.50 -9.14
C ALA A 149 -8.16 20.87 -10.21
N SER A 150 -8.04 19.54 -10.36
CA SER A 150 -8.83 18.74 -11.30
C SER A 150 -10.33 18.81 -11.00
N ALA A 151 -11.17 18.54 -12.01
CA ALA A 151 -12.62 18.49 -11.83
C ALA A 151 -13.02 17.49 -10.74
N GLU A 152 -12.41 16.29 -10.75
CA GLU A 152 -12.64 15.24 -9.75
C GLU A 152 -12.35 15.68 -8.31
N ALA A 153 -11.37 16.57 -8.11
CA ALA A 153 -11.02 17.10 -6.78
C ALA A 153 -12.02 18.15 -6.32
N LYS A 154 -12.50 18.99 -7.25
CA LYS A 154 -13.51 20.03 -7.00
C LYS A 154 -14.89 19.46 -6.73
N GLU A 155 -15.19 18.28 -7.27
CA GLU A 155 -16.44 17.54 -7.01
C GLU A 155 -16.51 16.95 -5.59
N GLN A 156 -15.38 16.86 -4.87
CA GLN A 156 -15.39 16.39 -3.48
C GLN A 156 -16.11 17.37 -2.56
N GLY A 157 -16.85 16.83 -1.58
CA GLY A 157 -17.61 17.61 -0.61
C GLY A 157 -16.77 18.67 0.09
N TYR A 158 -17.29 19.90 0.13
CA TYR A 158 -16.70 21.06 0.82
C TYR A 158 -15.22 21.35 0.45
N PHE A 159 -14.80 21.02 -0.78
CA PHE A 159 -13.42 21.20 -1.25
C PHE A 159 -12.82 22.58 -0.93
N GLY A 160 -13.54 23.67 -1.23
CA GLY A 160 -13.06 25.04 -0.98
C GLY A 160 -12.78 25.34 0.50
N TRP A 161 -13.63 24.82 1.40
CA TRP A 161 -13.42 24.94 2.84
C TRP A 161 -12.19 24.15 3.30
N ALA A 162 -11.96 22.95 2.74
CA ALA A 162 -10.79 22.15 3.05
C ALA A 162 -9.48 22.85 2.63
N VAL A 163 -9.45 23.47 1.43
CA VAL A 163 -8.30 24.27 0.97
C VAL A 163 -8.04 25.45 1.92
N LEU A 164 -9.09 26.18 2.31
CA LEU A 164 -8.97 27.29 3.27
C LEU A 164 -8.42 26.81 4.62
N LEU A 165 -8.93 25.70 5.15
CA LEU A 165 -8.49 25.13 6.42
C LEU A 165 -7.00 24.76 6.39
N TYR A 166 -6.51 24.15 5.31
CA TYR A 166 -5.08 23.84 5.15
C TYR A 166 -4.21 25.10 5.02
N GLY A 167 -4.67 26.12 4.30
CA GLY A 167 -3.99 27.41 4.20
C GLY A 167 -3.87 28.11 5.57
N VAL A 168 -4.96 28.16 6.33
CA VAL A 168 -4.99 28.72 7.69
C VAL A 168 -4.14 27.89 8.65
N ALA A 169 -4.16 26.56 8.53
CA ALA A 169 -3.32 25.68 9.34
C ALA A 169 -1.82 25.94 9.11
N ALA A 170 -1.40 26.13 7.85
CA ALA A 170 -0.02 26.49 7.52
C ALA A 170 0.37 27.85 8.14
N VAL A 171 -0.54 28.83 8.13
CA VAL A 171 -0.30 30.12 8.82
C VAL A 171 -0.17 29.94 10.33
N ALA A 172 -1.02 29.13 10.96
CA ALA A 172 -0.92 28.84 12.39
C ALA A 172 0.43 28.20 12.76
N GLU A 173 0.95 27.29 11.93
CA GLU A 173 2.30 26.74 12.09
C GLU A 173 3.39 27.80 11.95
N LEU A 174 3.27 28.71 10.97
CA LEU A 174 4.24 29.78 10.74
C LEU A 174 4.33 30.76 11.91
N LEU A 175 3.22 31.04 12.59
CA LEU A 175 3.19 31.88 13.79
C LEU A 175 4.01 31.26 14.94
N ALA A 176 4.22 29.95 14.95
CA ALA A 176 5.06 29.28 15.93
C ALA A 176 6.57 29.44 15.67
N GLU A 177 6.98 29.84 14.45
CA GLU A 177 8.39 29.84 14.02
C GLU A 177 9.33 30.70 14.88
N PRO A 178 9.00 31.95 15.27
CA PRO A 178 9.91 32.73 16.12
C PRO A 178 10.20 32.06 17.46
N MET A 179 9.19 31.40 18.04
CA MET A 179 9.32 30.67 19.31
C MET A 179 10.04 29.33 19.14
N HIS A 180 9.78 28.62 18.03
CA HIS A 180 10.51 27.41 17.67
C HIS A 180 12.01 27.70 17.51
N ASN A 181 12.35 28.73 16.74
CA ASN A 181 13.73 29.15 16.49
C ASN A 181 14.43 29.56 17.79
N LYS A 182 13.74 30.29 18.67
CA LYS A 182 14.24 30.63 20.01
C LYS A 182 14.49 29.36 20.86
N ALA A 183 13.56 28.40 20.88
CA ALA A 183 13.71 27.14 21.61
C ALA A 183 14.88 26.30 21.10
N MET A 184 15.05 26.20 19.78
CA MET A 184 16.19 25.48 19.18
C MET A 184 17.51 26.21 19.43
N ALA A 185 17.51 27.55 19.38
CA ALA A 185 18.68 28.35 19.76
C ALA A 185 19.02 28.17 21.24
N GLU A 186 18.05 27.97 22.13
CA GLU A 186 18.24 27.67 23.55
C GLU A 186 18.55 26.18 23.83
N LEU A 187 18.64 25.33 22.80
CA LEU A 187 18.83 23.87 22.91
C LEU A 187 17.71 23.15 23.70
N LYS A 188 16.52 23.75 23.79
CA LYS A 188 15.34 23.18 24.46
C LYS A 188 14.59 22.23 23.51
N THR A 189 15.24 21.15 23.10
CA THR A 189 14.69 20.17 22.14
C THR A 189 13.42 19.48 22.65
N HIS A 190 13.27 19.32 23.97
CA HIS A 190 12.09 18.72 24.59
C HIS A 190 10.78 19.47 24.31
N VAL A 191 10.83 20.82 24.18
CA VAL A 191 9.64 21.64 23.89
C VAL A 191 9.10 21.30 22.50
N ARG A 192 10.00 21.12 21.54
CA ARG A 192 9.66 20.71 20.16
C ARG A 192 9.03 19.33 20.14
N VAL A 193 9.69 18.34 20.76
CA VAL A 193 9.18 16.96 20.78
C VAL A 193 7.78 16.91 21.39
N ARG A 194 7.54 17.65 22.49
CA ARG A 194 6.22 17.74 23.12
C ARG A 194 5.19 18.43 22.22
N ALA A 195 5.54 19.56 21.59
CA ALA A 195 4.62 20.30 20.72
C ALA A 195 4.22 19.48 19.48
N GLU A 196 5.19 18.90 18.77
CA GLU A 196 4.95 18.07 17.58
C GLU A 196 4.19 16.79 17.94
N GLY A 197 4.55 16.10 19.03
CA GLY A 197 3.88 14.87 19.47
C GLY A 197 2.42 15.08 19.88
N VAL A 198 2.15 16.11 20.70
CA VAL A 198 0.76 16.45 21.09
C VAL A 198 -0.02 16.92 19.87
N GLY A 199 0.58 17.74 18.99
CA GLY A 199 -0.05 18.19 17.76
C GLY A 199 -0.50 17.04 16.85
N ILE A 200 0.37 16.05 16.61
CA ILE A 200 0.04 14.88 15.76
C ILE A 200 -1.10 14.08 16.38
N THR A 201 -1.10 13.92 17.70
CA THR A 201 -2.16 13.23 18.44
C THR A 201 -3.49 13.97 18.30
N CYS A 202 -3.50 15.30 18.46
CA CYS A 202 -4.69 16.13 18.27
C CYS A 202 -5.23 16.06 16.84
N LYS A 203 -4.36 16.12 15.82
CA LYS A 203 -4.73 15.98 14.41
C LYS A 203 -5.43 14.66 14.14
N THR A 204 -4.79 13.56 14.50
CA THR A 204 -5.29 12.21 14.23
C THR A 204 -6.60 11.94 14.95
N LEU A 205 -6.71 12.33 16.23
CA LEU A 205 -7.94 12.16 17.00
C LEU A 205 -9.08 13.02 16.46
N LEU A 206 -8.84 14.30 16.14
CA LEU A 206 -9.89 15.16 15.61
C LEU A 206 -10.36 14.71 14.23
N THR A 207 -9.44 14.35 13.32
CA THR A 207 -9.80 13.80 12.02
C THR A 207 -10.64 12.53 12.19
N PHE A 208 -10.24 11.62 13.07
CA PHE A 208 -11.00 10.39 13.34
C PHE A 208 -12.39 10.68 13.89
N VAL A 209 -12.52 11.56 14.89
CA VAL A 209 -13.83 11.91 15.48
C VAL A 209 -14.76 12.53 14.45
N VAL A 210 -14.26 13.43 13.60
CA VAL A 210 -15.09 14.06 12.56
C VAL A 210 -15.50 13.05 11.49
N LEU A 211 -14.60 12.13 11.08
CA LEU A 211 -14.95 11.06 10.13
C LEU A 211 -15.97 10.07 10.70
N VAL A 212 -15.84 9.70 11.98
CA VAL A 212 -16.83 8.85 12.67
C VAL A 212 -18.19 9.56 12.77
N TRP A 213 -18.17 10.87 13.02
CA TRP A 213 -19.39 11.67 13.04
C TRP A 213 -20.03 11.74 11.65
N ASP A 214 -19.24 11.93 10.59
CA ASP A 214 -19.73 11.95 9.20
C ASP A 214 -20.36 10.61 8.81
N ALA A 215 -19.70 9.50 9.13
CA ALA A 215 -20.19 8.15 8.87
C ALA A 215 -21.48 7.78 9.62
N ARG A 216 -21.84 8.48 10.69
CA ARG A 216 -23.06 8.23 11.49
C ARG A 216 -24.25 9.11 11.11
N ARG A 217 -24.11 9.98 10.11
CA ARG A 217 -25.17 10.89 9.72
C ARG A 217 -26.28 10.17 8.93
N PRO A 218 -27.57 10.37 9.26
CA PRO A 218 -28.65 9.63 8.62
C PRO A 218 -29.06 10.07 7.19
N HIS A 219 -28.53 11.18 6.65
CA HIS A 219 -29.05 11.83 5.43
C HIS A 219 -28.01 12.20 4.35
N SER A 220 -26.76 11.77 4.48
CA SER A 220 -25.73 11.88 3.41
C SER A 220 -25.22 10.48 3.11
N ASP A 221 -24.71 10.23 1.90
CA ASP A 221 -24.01 8.99 1.49
C ASP A 221 -22.70 8.72 2.27
N GLY A 222 -22.52 9.39 3.42
CA GLY A 222 -21.44 9.19 4.38
C GLY A 222 -20.06 9.39 3.76
N ASN A 223 -19.75 10.58 3.23
CA ASN A 223 -18.39 10.97 2.82
C ASN A 223 -18.17 12.47 2.52
N ASP A 224 -19.19 13.31 2.67
CA ASP A 224 -19.13 14.71 2.22
C ASP A 224 -18.14 15.55 3.05
N LEU A 225 -17.89 15.18 4.31
CA LEU A 225 -16.99 15.93 5.18
C LEU A 225 -15.57 15.37 5.27
N ALA A 226 -15.23 14.34 4.49
CA ALA A 226 -13.92 13.69 4.60
C ALA A 226 -12.76 14.71 4.45
N LEU A 227 -12.79 15.58 3.44
CA LEU A 227 -11.76 16.60 3.24
C LEU A 227 -11.74 17.64 4.36
N VAL A 228 -12.90 18.03 4.88
CA VAL A 228 -13.01 18.97 6.01
C VAL A 228 -12.45 18.34 7.28
N ALA A 229 -12.65 17.04 7.49
CA ALA A 229 -12.08 16.31 8.63
C ALA A 229 -10.54 16.32 8.61
N PHE A 230 -9.93 16.15 7.43
CA PHE A 230 -8.48 16.29 7.26
C PHE A 230 -8.02 17.74 7.48
N GLY A 231 -8.76 18.72 6.94
CA GLY A 231 -8.47 20.14 7.13
C GLY A 231 -8.54 20.59 8.59
N LEU A 232 -9.61 20.20 9.31
CA LEU A 232 -9.77 20.48 10.74
C LEU A 232 -8.66 19.81 11.57
N GLY A 233 -8.29 18.57 11.23
CA GLY A 233 -7.16 17.90 11.86
C GLY A 233 -5.84 18.65 11.66
N GLN A 234 -5.55 19.11 10.44
CA GLN A 234 -4.34 19.90 10.17
C GLN A 234 -4.38 21.26 10.90
N LEU A 235 -5.54 21.91 10.98
CA LEU A 235 -5.69 23.14 11.75
C LEU A 235 -5.47 22.91 13.25
N ALA A 236 -5.99 21.80 13.80
CA ALA A 236 -5.74 21.40 15.18
C ALA A 236 -4.25 21.14 15.45
N TYR A 237 -3.53 20.54 14.49
CA TYR A 237 -2.07 20.42 14.57
C TYR A 237 -1.39 21.78 14.70
N GLY A 238 -1.64 22.68 13.75
CA GLY A 238 -0.98 23.99 13.71
C GLY A 238 -1.30 24.86 14.93
N THR A 239 -2.56 24.90 15.34
CA THR A 239 -3.00 25.67 16.52
C THR A 239 -2.46 25.08 17.83
N CYS A 240 -2.40 23.75 17.96
CA CYS A 240 -1.81 23.10 19.12
C CYS A 240 -0.30 23.37 19.22
N VAL A 241 0.44 23.25 18.12
CA VAL A 241 1.88 23.56 18.09
C VAL A 241 2.11 25.01 18.49
N PHE A 242 1.37 25.95 17.89
CA PHE A 242 1.44 27.36 18.25
C PHE A 242 1.13 27.61 19.73
N GLY A 243 0.03 27.05 20.23
CA GLY A 243 -0.40 27.19 21.63
C GLY A 243 0.62 26.64 22.63
N MET A 244 1.27 25.52 22.33
CA MET A 244 2.31 24.93 23.16
C MET A 244 3.55 25.82 23.28
N TYR A 245 4.00 26.40 22.17
CA TYR A 245 5.10 27.35 22.17
C TYR A 245 4.73 28.67 22.86
N LEU A 246 3.52 29.16 22.63
CA LEU A 246 2.98 30.35 23.27
C LEU A 246 2.92 30.18 24.78
N SER A 247 2.39 29.06 25.26
CA SER A 247 2.32 28.71 26.68
C SER A 247 3.70 28.64 27.33
N HIS A 248 4.69 28.03 26.66
CA HIS A 248 6.05 27.95 27.19
C HIS A 248 6.71 29.34 27.33
N TYR A 249 6.49 30.23 26.35
CA TYR A 249 7.16 31.53 26.32
C TYR A 249 6.35 32.70 26.91
N TYR A 250 5.07 32.51 27.27
CA TYR A 250 4.19 33.56 27.79
C TYR A 250 4.78 34.32 29.00
N GLY A 251 5.40 33.60 29.94
CA GLY A 251 6.04 34.20 31.14
C GLY A 251 7.52 34.55 30.99
N SER A 252 8.22 33.93 30.03
CA SER A 252 9.68 34.09 29.83
C SER A 252 10.06 35.13 28.75
N GLY A 253 9.05 35.85 28.23
CA GLY A 253 9.20 36.87 27.20
C GLY A 253 9.07 36.32 25.79
N LEU A 254 8.01 36.75 25.10
CA LEU A 254 7.79 36.42 23.70
C LEU A 254 8.84 37.06 22.79
N PRO A 255 9.23 36.39 21.70
CA PRO A 255 10.03 37.03 20.65
C PRO A 255 9.32 38.29 20.17
N ASN A 256 10.03 39.41 20.10
CA ASN A 256 9.50 40.69 19.64
C ASN A 256 10.41 41.26 18.55
N LEU A 257 9.81 41.84 17.51
CA LEU A 257 10.53 42.59 16.48
C LEU A 257 10.96 43.95 17.06
N LYS A 258 12.25 44.10 17.37
CA LYS A 258 12.83 45.37 17.85
C LYS A 258 14.10 45.70 17.09
N CYS A 259 14.33 46.98 16.81
CA CYS A 259 15.59 47.42 16.19
C CYS A 259 16.76 47.12 17.14
N SER A 260 17.82 46.49 16.61
CA SER A 260 19.01 46.17 17.39
C SER A 260 19.78 47.44 17.73
N ALA A 261 19.93 47.74 19.03
CA ALA A 261 20.67 48.91 19.49
C ALA A 261 22.16 48.86 19.07
N SER A 262 22.73 47.67 18.94
CA SER A 262 24.14 47.46 18.57
C SER A 262 24.42 47.65 17.08
N THR A 263 23.50 47.24 16.20
CA THR A 263 23.72 47.22 14.74
C THR A 263 22.86 48.23 13.97
N LYS A 264 21.98 48.98 14.67
CA LYS A 264 20.99 49.92 14.10
C LYS A 264 20.21 49.33 12.90
N SER A 265 20.02 48.03 12.89
CA SER A 265 19.32 47.29 11.83
C SER A 265 18.29 46.36 12.46
N TYR A 266 17.15 46.19 11.77
CA TYR A 266 16.14 45.20 12.15
C TYR A 266 16.60 43.78 11.88
N PHE A 267 17.37 43.56 10.80
CA PHE A 267 17.82 42.22 10.42
C PHE A 267 19.33 42.18 10.26
N ASP A 268 19.93 41.08 10.68
CA ASP A 268 21.32 40.80 10.40
C ASP A 268 21.48 40.42 8.92
N ARG A 269 22.18 41.26 8.14
CA ARG A 269 22.40 41.05 6.70
C ARG A 269 23.14 39.76 6.38
N ARG A 270 24.06 39.31 7.25
CA ARG A 270 24.84 38.09 7.04
C ARG A 270 23.94 36.87 7.18
N ILE A 271 23.10 36.85 8.22
CA ILE A 271 22.17 35.75 8.49
C ILE A 271 21.05 35.74 7.44
N LEU A 272 20.58 36.92 7.03
CA LEU A 272 19.59 37.05 5.96
C LEU A 272 20.13 36.53 4.62
N GLY A 273 21.35 36.92 4.24
CA GLY A 273 22.02 36.40 3.04
C GLY A 273 22.22 34.89 3.09
N LEU A 274 22.69 34.36 4.23
CA LEU A 274 22.83 32.91 4.42
C LEU A 274 21.47 32.19 4.35
N SER A 275 20.42 32.76 4.95
CA SER A 275 19.05 32.24 4.89
C SER A 275 18.58 32.15 3.45
N MET A 276 18.81 33.19 2.64
CA MET A 276 18.42 33.21 1.23
C MET A 276 19.14 32.12 0.42
N THR A 277 20.45 31.94 0.62
CA THR A 277 21.21 30.86 -0.03
C THR A 277 20.69 29.49 0.39
N MET A 278 20.43 29.27 1.67
CA MET A 278 19.92 27.99 2.18
C MET A 278 18.47 27.74 1.74
N THR A 279 17.64 28.78 1.59
CA THR A 279 16.29 28.67 1.02
C THR A 279 16.34 28.28 -0.45
N SER A 280 17.27 28.82 -1.24
CA SER A 280 17.47 28.39 -2.64
C SER A 280 17.87 26.92 -2.75
N GLN A 281 18.74 26.44 -1.87
CA GLN A 281 19.06 25.00 -1.78
C GLN A 281 17.86 24.16 -1.35
N SER A 282 17.05 24.69 -0.44
CA SER A 282 15.81 24.04 0.02
C SER A 282 14.81 23.92 -1.12
N PHE A 283 14.67 24.91 -2.00
CA PHE A 283 13.79 24.79 -3.17
C PHE A 283 14.11 23.55 -4.03
N VAL A 284 15.39 23.32 -4.35
CA VAL A 284 15.80 22.11 -5.09
C VAL A 284 15.50 20.85 -4.28
N LYS A 285 15.82 20.86 -2.98
CA LYS A 285 15.55 19.72 -2.10
C LYS A 285 14.05 19.39 -2.01
N HIS A 286 13.17 20.39 -2.08
CA HIS A 286 11.72 20.19 -2.05
C HIS A 286 11.25 19.33 -3.21
N PHE A 287 11.66 19.65 -4.44
CA PHE A 287 11.33 18.84 -5.62
C PHE A 287 11.89 17.42 -5.54
N LEU A 288 13.07 17.25 -4.94
CA LEU A 288 13.68 15.94 -4.78
C LEU A 288 13.01 15.09 -3.69
N THR A 289 12.37 15.72 -2.71
CA THR A 289 11.78 15.04 -1.55
C THR A 289 10.29 14.77 -1.72
N GLU A 290 9.56 15.68 -2.36
CA GLU A 290 8.13 15.54 -2.67
C GLU A 290 7.90 15.12 -4.14
N GLY A 291 8.94 14.68 -4.83
CA GLY A 291 8.92 14.34 -6.26
C GLY A 291 7.94 13.21 -6.60
N ASP A 292 7.76 12.25 -5.70
CA ASP A 292 6.75 11.18 -5.84
C ASP A 292 5.32 11.76 -5.80
N LYS A 293 5.00 12.61 -4.83
CA LYS A 293 3.71 13.29 -4.74
C LYS A 293 3.44 14.20 -5.94
N LEU A 294 4.47 14.91 -6.43
CA LEU A 294 4.38 15.72 -7.64
C LEU A 294 4.03 14.88 -8.87
N MET A 295 4.72 13.75 -9.07
CA MET A 295 4.42 12.85 -10.18
C MET A 295 3.00 12.27 -10.08
N LEU A 296 2.58 11.83 -8.90
CA LEU A 296 1.23 11.31 -8.67
C LEU A 296 0.16 12.37 -8.92
N SER A 297 0.38 13.59 -8.46
CA SER A 297 -0.57 14.70 -8.64
C SER A 297 -0.79 15.07 -10.10
N TRP A 298 0.18 14.83 -10.99
CA TRP A 298 0.07 15.15 -12.41
C TRP A 298 -0.44 13.99 -13.26
N PHE A 299 -0.08 12.76 -12.92
CA PHE A 299 -0.30 11.62 -13.82
C PHE A 299 -1.30 10.57 -13.30
N SER A 300 -1.60 10.54 -12.00
CA SER A 300 -2.39 9.47 -11.37
C SER A 300 -3.80 9.94 -10.99
N PRO A 301 -4.86 9.15 -11.25
CA PRO A 301 -6.22 9.43 -10.78
C PRO A 301 -6.32 9.56 -9.26
N LEU A 302 -7.31 10.32 -8.74
CA LEU A 302 -7.39 10.60 -7.28
C LEU A 302 -7.51 9.35 -6.40
N GLN A 303 -8.24 8.35 -6.86
CA GLN A 303 -8.41 7.08 -6.12
C GLN A 303 -7.09 6.30 -6.02
N ASP A 304 -6.25 6.39 -7.05
CA ASP A 304 -4.95 5.74 -7.14
C ASP A 304 -3.89 6.53 -6.35
N GLN A 305 -3.99 7.86 -6.31
CA GLN A 305 -3.23 8.69 -5.35
C GLN A 305 -3.48 8.24 -3.90
N GLY A 306 -4.75 8.00 -3.53
CA GLY A 306 -5.11 7.48 -2.21
C GLY A 306 -4.61 6.06 -1.98
N GLY A 307 -4.69 5.21 -3.01
CA GLY A 307 -4.14 3.85 -3.00
C GLY A 307 -2.63 3.81 -2.77
N TYR A 308 -1.88 4.62 -3.50
CA TYR A 308 -0.44 4.76 -3.34
C TYR A 308 -0.06 5.30 -1.97
N ALA A 309 -0.72 6.37 -1.49
CA ALA A 309 -0.44 6.95 -0.18
C ALA A 309 -0.64 5.93 0.95
N LEU A 310 -1.69 5.12 0.88
CA LEU A 310 -1.94 4.03 1.82
C LEU A 310 -0.87 2.95 1.70
N ALA A 311 -0.56 2.51 0.47
CA ALA A 311 0.43 1.48 0.20
C ALA A 311 1.83 1.87 0.69
N VAL A 312 2.26 3.12 0.51
CA VAL A 312 3.54 3.63 1.03
C VAL A 312 3.54 3.66 2.56
N ASN A 313 2.42 4.02 3.19
CA ASN A 313 2.30 3.97 4.65
C ASN A 313 2.43 2.54 5.21
N TYR A 314 1.89 1.55 4.51
CA TYR A 314 1.99 0.14 4.91
C TYR A 314 3.34 -0.47 4.57
N GLY A 315 3.82 -0.27 3.35
CA GLY A 315 5.10 -0.80 2.89
C GLY A 315 6.29 -0.26 3.70
N SER A 316 6.27 1.03 4.07
CA SER A 316 7.32 1.62 4.90
C SER A 316 7.27 1.21 6.38
N LEU A 317 6.24 0.48 6.82
CA LEU A 317 6.08 0.09 8.21
C LEU A 317 7.23 -0.80 8.70
N ILE A 318 7.70 -1.73 7.86
CA ILE A 318 8.85 -2.60 8.19
C ILE A 318 10.13 -1.78 8.36
N ALA A 319 10.37 -0.82 7.46
CA ALA A 319 11.51 0.07 7.56
C ALA A 319 11.47 0.88 8.87
N ARG A 320 10.28 1.35 9.23
CA ARG A 320 10.04 2.11 10.45
C ARG A 320 10.19 1.25 11.71
N ILE A 321 9.60 0.07 11.74
CA ILE A 321 9.52 -0.73 12.96
C ILE A 321 10.81 -1.53 13.21
N VAL A 322 11.43 -2.01 12.14
CA VAL A 322 12.55 -2.97 12.23
C VAL A 322 13.87 -2.31 11.82
N PHE A 323 13.95 -1.73 10.62
CA PHE A 323 15.25 -1.30 10.09
C PHE A 323 15.78 -0.04 10.78
N GLN A 324 14.95 0.98 10.99
CA GLN A 324 15.41 2.24 11.58
C GLN A 324 16.04 2.07 12.97
N PRO A 325 15.47 1.32 13.93
CA PRO A 325 16.13 1.06 15.21
C PRO A 325 17.46 0.29 15.07
N ILE A 326 17.53 -0.66 14.14
CA ILE A 326 18.75 -1.42 13.86
C ILE A 326 19.84 -0.48 13.32
N GLU A 327 19.52 0.38 12.35
CA GLU A 327 20.44 1.37 11.79
C GLU A 327 20.98 2.34 12.84
N GLU A 328 20.14 2.82 13.74
CA GLU A 328 20.56 3.73 14.82
C GLU A 328 21.51 3.03 15.81
N THR A 329 21.21 1.78 16.15
CA THR A 329 22.07 0.94 17.00
C THR A 329 23.44 0.73 16.36
N LEU A 330 23.46 0.43 15.06
CA LEU A 330 24.68 0.22 14.29
C LEU A 330 25.53 1.49 14.20
N ARG A 331 24.90 2.64 13.95
CA ARG A 331 25.60 3.94 13.94
C ARG A 331 26.36 4.17 15.24
N ILE A 332 25.70 3.96 16.39
CA ILE A 332 26.33 4.12 17.71
C ILE A 332 27.45 3.09 17.91
N PHE A 333 27.21 1.83 17.54
CA PHE A 333 28.19 0.76 17.67
C PHE A 333 29.47 1.05 16.88
N PHE A 334 29.36 1.38 15.60
CA PHE A 334 30.51 1.68 14.74
C PHE A 334 31.22 2.96 15.15
N SER A 335 30.47 4.03 15.47
CA SER A 335 31.10 5.27 15.94
C SER A 335 31.90 5.07 17.23
N LYS A 336 31.48 4.18 18.14
CA LYS A 336 32.26 3.87 19.34
C LYS A 336 33.48 2.99 19.06
N ASN A 337 33.30 1.93 18.28
CA ASN A 337 34.38 0.97 18.01
C ASN A 337 35.45 1.48 17.04
N LEU A 338 35.13 2.46 16.19
CA LEU A 338 36.04 2.99 15.16
C LEU A 338 36.46 4.45 15.42
N ALA A 339 35.96 5.11 16.46
CA ALA A 339 36.30 6.50 16.79
C ALA A 339 37.81 6.71 17.02
N GLU A 340 38.44 5.84 17.79
CA GLU A 340 39.86 5.95 18.16
C GLU A 340 40.79 5.69 16.95
N LEU A 341 40.30 4.93 15.97
CA LEU A 341 41.00 4.62 14.73
C LEU A 341 40.93 5.75 13.72
N THR A 342 39.76 6.38 13.60
CA THR A 342 39.59 7.52 12.70
C THR A 342 40.32 8.77 13.21
N SER A 343 40.53 8.92 14.52
CA SER A 343 41.37 10.00 15.07
C SER A 343 42.86 9.77 14.85
N ASN A 344 43.35 8.53 14.96
CA ASN A 344 44.78 8.21 14.85
C ASN A 344 45.26 8.02 13.41
N ALA A 345 44.37 7.60 12.49
CA ALA A 345 44.73 7.35 11.09
C ALA A 345 44.91 8.62 10.24
N GLY A 346 44.72 9.82 10.79
CA GLY A 346 45.01 11.07 10.08
C GLY A 346 44.42 11.11 8.68
N VAL A 347 43.09 11.04 8.56
CA VAL A 347 42.44 11.59 7.36
C VAL A 347 42.87 13.05 7.31
N ALA A 348 43.72 13.36 6.34
CA ALA A 348 44.42 14.64 6.21
C ALA A 348 43.45 15.81 6.37
N ALA A 349 43.43 16.43 7.55
CA ALA A 349 42.90 17.76 7.70
C ALA A 349 43.92 18.70 7.04
N PRO A 350 43.53 19.54 6.05
CA PRO A 350 44.43 20.55 5.55
C PRO A 350 44.75 21.48 6.71
N ARG A 351 46.01 21.48 7.16
CA ARG A 351 46.57 22.63 7.86
C ARG A 351 46.51 23.77 6.86
N ASN A 352 45.63 24.73 7.11
CA ASN A 352 45.67 26.03 6.47
C ASN A 352 47.02 26.67 6.84
N GLU A 353 48.01 26.52 5.96
CA GLU A 353 49.12 27.46 5.90
C GLU A 353 48.64 28.67 5.10
N GLU A 354 48.11 29.66 5.80
CA GLU A 354 48.24 31.06 5.38
C GLU A 354 48.04 31.97 6.58
N THR A 355 48.90 32.98 6.67
CA THR A 355 49.02 34.06 7.67
C THR A 355 49.62 33.74 9.04
N ALA A 356 50.95 33.75 9.12
CA ALA A 356 51.67 34.53 10.13
C ALA A 356 53.14 34.76 9.70
N SER A 357 53.37 35.95 9.14
CA SER A 357 54.69 36.57 9.00
C SER A 357 55.26 36.91 10.39
N ALA A 358 56.59 36.85 10.48
CA ALA A 358 57.47 37.47 11.47
C ALA A 358 57.59 36.82 12.86
N THR A 359 58.66 36.04 13.07
CA THR A 359 59.89 36.49 13.78
C THR A 359 60.85 35.31 13.90
N GLY A 360 62.12 35.55 13.55
CA GLY A 360 63.12 34.51 13.43
C GLY A 360 63.67 34.03 14.77
N VAL A 361 63.91 32.73 14.87
CA VAL A 361 65.03 32.15 15.62
C VAL A 361 65.47 30.88 14.87
N GLN A 362 66.72 30.87 14.41
CA GLN A 362 67.40 29.67 13.93
C GLN A 362 67.74 28.76 15.12
N VAL A 363 67.33 27.49 15.09
CA VAL A 363 67.99 26.42 15.85
C VAL A 363 68.18 25.20 14.95
N ASN A 364 69.40 24.69 14.99
CA ASN A 364 70.01 23.71 14.10
C ASN A 364 69.31 22.35 14.00
N SER A 365 69.41 21.80 12.79
CA SER A 365 69.31 20.38 12.44
C SER A 365 70.15 19.48 13.34
N ARG A 366 69.57 18.36 13.82
CA ARG A 366 70.28 17.10 14.14
C ARG A 366 69.31 15.91 14.11
N ASN A 367 69.64 14.94 13.26
CA ASN A 367 69.34 13.49 13.30
C ASN A 367 67.89 12.99 13.09
N ALA A 368 67.50 12.87 11.82
CA ALA A 368 66.54 11.84 11.40
C ALA A 368 67.32 10.52 11.15
N LYS A 369 67.32 9.63 12.15
CA LYS A 369 67.88 8.29 12.05
C LYS A 369 66.91 7.39 11.27
N LYS A 370 67.34 6.97 10.09
CA LYS A 370 66.73 5.91 9.27
C LYS A 370 66.74 4.58 10.06
N PRO A 371 65.63 3.83 10.22
CA PRO A 371 65.71 2.47 10.72
C PRO A 371 65.96 1.49 9.56
N SER A 372 67.06 0.75 9.64
CA SER A 372 67.36 -0.44 8.84
C SER A 372 66.74 -1.70 9.48
N PRO A 373 66.56 -2.80 8.73
CA PRO A 373 65.64 -3.89 9.06
C PRO A 373 66.29 -5.02 9.90
N SER A 374 65.42 -5.85 10.50
CA SER A 374 65.61 -7.12 11.26
C SER A 374 65.34 -6.99 12.77
N VAL A 375 64.69 -7.89 13.51
CA VAL A 375 64.00 -9.19 13.30
C VAL A 375 63.14 -9.45 14.58
N THR A 376 62.07 -10.25 14.47
CA THR A 376 61.26 -10.92 15.54
C THR A 376 60.37 -10.10 16.50
N GLY A 377 59.05 -10.16 16.26
CA GLY A 377 58.18 -10.97 17.14
C GLY A 377 57.44 -10.33 18.31
N ALA A 378 57.45 -9.01 18.48
CA ALA A 378 56.55 -8.34 19.45
C ALA A 378 55.58 -7.44 18.68
N SER A 379 54.32 -7.87 18.54
CA SER A 379 53.27 -7.05 17.97
C SER A 379 53.03 -5.83 18.86
N ASN A 380 52.94 -4.64 18.25
CA ASN A 380 52.61 -3.44 18.99
C ASN A 380 51.18 -3.62 19.55
N PRO A 381 50.94 -3.48 20.86
CA PRO A 381 49.63 -3.74 21.45
C PRO A 381 48.52 -2.86 20.85
N ASP A 382 48.86 -1.66 20.38
CA ASP A 382 47.93 -0.76 19.71
C ASP A 382 47.58 -1.18 18.28
N SER A 383 48.50 -1.83 17.55
CA SER A 383 48.21 -2.40 16.22
C SER A 383 47.28 -3.60 16.31
N ASP A 384 47.45 -4.45 17.32
CA ASP A 384 46.58 -5.61 17.53
C ASP A 384 45.18 -5.19 17.97
N ARG A 385 45.07 -4.18 18.84
CA ARG A 385 43.80 -3.54 19.22
C ARG A 385 43.07 -2.98 18.01
N THR A 386 43.78 -2.25 17.15
CA THR A 386 43.23 -1.67 15.91
C THR A 386 42.68 -2.73 14.97
N LEU A 387 43.51 -3.74 14.68
CA LEU A 387 43.12 -4.84 13.79
C LEU A 387 41.95 -5.65 14.36
N SER A 388 41.89 -5.81 15.69
CA SER A 388 40.77 -6.45 16.37
C SER A 388 39.46 -5.66 16.23
N ALA A 389 39.50 -4.34 16.41
CA ALA A 389 38.34 -3.46 16.26
C ALA A 389 37.82 -3.42 14.81
N LEU A 390 38.72 -3.43 13.82
CA LEU A 390 38.38 -3.55 12.40
C LEU A 390 37.72 -4.90 12.10
N ARG A 391 38.25 -6.02 12.61
CA ARG A 391 37.67 -7.35 12.44
C ARG A 391 36.28 -7.47 13.09
N ILE A 392 36.12 -6.93 14.30
CA ILE A 392 34.82 -6.90 15.00
C ILE A 392 33.81 -6.10 14.18
N SER A 393 34.20 -4.93 13.68
CA SER A 393 33.33 -4.07 12.87
C SER A 393 32.96 -4.72 11.53
N SER A 394 33.92 -5.34 10.84
CA SER A 394 33.68 -6.09 9.60
C SER A 394 32.69 -7.24 9.83
N ARG A 395 32.94 -8.07 10.86
CA ARG A 395 32.02 -9.18 11.21
C ARG A 395 30.62 -8.70 11.57
N ALA A 396 30.51 -7.60 12.31
CA ALA A 396 29.20 -7.02 12.65
C ALA A 396 28.44 -6.56 11.40
N LEU A 397 29.12 -5.89 10.46
CA LEU A 397 28.53 -5.46 9.19
C LEU A 397 28.13 -6.65 8.31
N LEU A 398 29.04 -7.61 8.10
CA LEU A 398 28.79 -8.79 7.27
C LEU A 398 27.70 -9.68 7.86
N SER A 399 27.69 -9.89 9.18
CA SER A 399 26.67 -10.68 9.87
C SER A 399 25.29 -10.02 9.78
N LEU A 400 25.21 -8.70 9.93
CA LEU A 400 23.96 -7.96 9.71
C LEU A 400 23.46 -8.15 8.27
N LEU A 401 24.32 -7.92 7.28
CA LEU A 401 23.93 -8.03 5.87
C LEU A 401 23.52 -9.45 5.52
N HIS A 402 24.20 -10.46 6.07
CA HIS A 402 23.80 -11.86 5.94
C HIS A 402 22.39 -12.09 6.48
N ILE A 403 22.10 -11.65 7.72
CA ILE A 403 20.75 -11.77 8.31
C ILE A 403 19.70 -11.05 7.46
N GLN A 404 20.02 -9.85 6.98
CA GLN A 404 19.12 -9.06 6.13
C GLN A 404 18.88 -9.73 4.77
N ILE A 405 19.90 -10.31 4.13
CA ILE A 405 19.77 -11.02 2.86
C ILE A 405 18.93 -12.29 3.04
N VAL A 406 19.19 -13.09 4.07
CA VAL A 406 18.39 -14.30 4.37
C VAL A 406 16.94 -13.94 4.63
N ALA A 407 16.68 -12.93 5.47
CA ALA A 407 15.33 -12.43 5.73
C ALA A 407 14.67 -11.87 4.45
N SER A 408 15.45 -11.21 3.58
CA SER A 408 14.96 -10.67 2.31
C SER A 408 14.51 -11.76 1.35
N ILE A 409 15.29 -12.84 1.20
CA ILE A 409 14.91 -13.98 0.36
C ILE A 409 13.61 -14.61 0.88
N PHE A 410 13.48 -14.75 2.21
CA PHE A 410 12.23 -15.22 2.84
C PHE A 410 11.04 -14.31 2.49
N ILE A 411 11.19 -12.99 2.64
CA ILE A 411 10.15 -12.00 2.31
C ILE A 411 9.77 -12.07 0.84
N VAL A 412 10.72 -12.20 -0.08
CA VAL A 412 10.41 -12.26 -1.51
C VAL A 412 9.64 -13.53 -1.86
N ILE A 413 10.06 -14.68 -1.34
CA ILE A 413 9.42 -15.97 -1.65
C ILE A 413 8.02 -16.05 -1.04
N PHE A 414 7.91 -15.88 0.28
CA PHE A 414 6.64 -16.04 0.96
C PHE A 414 5.74 -14.80 0.81
N GLY A 415 6.33 -13.60 0.75
CA GLY A 415 5.59 -12.39 0.46
C GLY A 415 4.96 -12.46 -0.92
N SER A 416 5.70 -12.82 -1.97
CA SER A 416 5.10 -12.96 -3.30
C SER A 416 4.02 -14.03 -3.30
N ALA A 417 4.20 -15.14 -2.59
CA ALA A 417 3.22 -16.21 -2.46
C ALA A 417 1.91 -15.75 -1.79
N TYR A 418 2.00 -15.07 -0.65
CA TYR A 418 0.85 -14.80 0.22
C TYR A 418 0.30 -13.38 0.16
N ILE A 419 0.95 -12.45 -0.56
CA ILE A 419 0.50 -11.04 -0.59
C ILE A 419 -0.96 -10.91 -1.04
N SER A 420 -1.43 -11.68 -2.02
CA SER A 420 -2.83 -11.62 -2.46
C SER A 420 -3.83 -11.95 -1.35
N LEU A 421 -3.48 -12.89 -0.47
CA LEU A 421 -4.30 -13.22 0.70
C LEU A 421 -4.21 -12.10 1.75
N VAL A 422 -3.00 -11.66 2.06
CA VAL A 422 -2.73 -10.62 3.06
C VAL A 422 -3.40 -9.30 2.70
N LEU A 423 -3.48 -8.96 1.41
CA LEU A 423 -4.12 -7.73 0.94
C LEU A 423 -5.61 -7.66 1.32
N HIS A 424 -6.35 -8.76 1.21
CA HIS A 424 -7.78 -8.79 1.59
C HIS A 424 -7.99 -8.65 3.11
N VAL A 425 -6.99 -9.02 3.91
CA VAL A 425 -7.02 -8.89 5.38
C VAL A 425 -6.67 -7.45 5.83
N ILE A 426 -5.64 -6.86 5.23
CA ILE A 426 -5.10 -5.57 5.68
C ILE A 426 -5.82 -4.38 4.98
N LEU A 427 -6.13 -4.49 3.68
CA LEU A 427 -6.75 -3.41 2.93
C LEU A 427 -8.28 -3.40 3.12
N PRO A 428 -8.89 -2.23 3.39
CA PRO A 428 -10.33 -2.07 3.24
C PRO A 428 -10.75 -2.34 1.79
N ALA A 429 -11.94 -2.93 1.58
CA ALA A 429 -12.42 -3.38 0.26
C ALA A 429 -12.38 -2.28 -0.82
N GLN A 430 -12.62 -1.02 -0.44
CA GLN A 430 -12.56 0.14 -1.34
C GLN A 430 -11.15 0.40 -1.92
N TYR A 431 -10.08 -0.01 -1.23
CA TYR A 431 -8.70 0.15 -1.69
C TYR A 431 -8.19 -1.05 -2.50
N LEU A 432 -8.94 -2.15 -2.58
CA LEU A 432 -8.56 -3.29 -3.44
C LEU A 432 -8.71 -2.98 -4.94
N LYS A 433 -9.53 -1.98 -5.29
CA LYS A 433 -9.76 -1.55 -6.67
C LYS A 433 -8.84 -0.41 -7.13
N THR A 434 -7.97 0.10 -6.26
CA THR A 434 -7.04 1.20 -6.57
C THR A 434 -5.64 0.67 -6.90
N SER A 435 -4.65 1.55 -7.04
CA SER A 435 -3.26 1.17 -7.21
C SER A 435 -2.63 0.47 -5.99
N ALA A 436 -3.26 0.48 -4.81
CA ALA A 436 -2.68 -0.03 -3.56
C ALA A 436 -2.17 -1.49 -3.65
N PRO A 437 -2.92 -2.46 -4.21
CA PRO A 437 -2.45 -3.85 -4.33
C PRO A 437 -1.19 -3.97 -5.17
N LYS A 438 -1.14 -3.30 -6.33
CA LYS A 438 0.02 -3.33 -7.25
C LYS A 438 1.25 -2.69 -6.61
N VAL A 439 1.05 -1.56 -5.92
CA VAL A 439 2.12 -0.87 -5.21
C VAL A 439 2.65 -1.74 -4.06
N LEU A 440 1.79 -2.35 -3.24
CA LEU A 440 2.21 -3.25 -2.15
C LEU A 440 2.90 -4.52 -2.65
N GLN A 441 2.52 -5.04 -3.82
CA GLN A 441 3.26 -6.12 -4.47
C GLN A 441 4.67 -5.68 -4.86
N ALA A 442 4.83 -4.46 -5.40
CA ALA A 442 6.15 -3.90 -5.70
C ALA A 442 6.99 -3.70 -4.42
N TRP A 443 6.36 -3.40 -3.28
CA TRP A 443 7.05 -3.27 -1.99
C TRP A 443 7.75 -4.54 -1.53
N ILE A 444 7.29 -5.73 -1.93
CA ILE A 444 7.95 -7.01 -1.62
C ILE A 444 9.38 -7.04 -2.18
N TRP A 445 9.57 -6.47 -3.37
CA TRP A 445 10.88 -6.34 -4.01
C TRP A 445 11.68 -5.16 -3.46
N TYR A 446 10.99 -4.15 -2.93
CA TYR A 446 11.61 -2.95 -2.41
C TYR A 446 12.22 -3.14 -1.01
N ILE A 447 11.53 -3.87 -0.13
CA ILE A 447 11.97 -4.12 1.26
C ILE A 447 13.40 -4.69 1.34
N PRO A 448 13.80 -5.70 0.52
CA PRO A 448 15.18 -6.19 0.48
C PRO A 448 16.24 -5.12 0.22
N VAL A 449 16.01 -4.30 -0.81
CA VAL A 449 16.94 -3.25 -1.23
C VAL A 449 17.03 -2.18 -0.15
N LEU A 450 15.90 -1.84 0.46
CA LEU A 450 15.83 -0.88 1.55
C LEU A 450 16.61 -1.35 2.79
N ALA A 451 16.51 -2.64 3.15
CA ALA A 451 17.20 -3.22 4.31
C ALA A 451 18.74 -3.14 4.16
N ILE A 452 19.25 -3.58 3.01
CA ILE A 452 20.68 -3.58 2.70
C ILE A 452 21.22 -2.16 2.65
N ASN A 453 20.50 -1.25 1.99
CA ASN A 453 20.91 0.15 1.92
C ASN A 453 21.00 0.80 3.30
N GLY A 454 20.01 0.57 4.16
CA GLY A 454 20.00 1.10 5.52
C GLY A 454 21.22 0.68 6.34
N GLY A 455 21.56 -0.62 6.31
CA GLY A 455 22.74 -1.15 7.02
C GLY A 455 24.05 -0.54 6.54
N LEU A 456 24.24 -0.41 5.23
CA LEU A 456 25.44 0.18 4.64
C LEU A 456 25.54 1.69 4.91
N GLU A 457 24.44 2.43 4.83
CA GLU A 457 24.43 3.87 5.13
C GLU A 457 24.66 4.17 6.60
N ALA A 458 24.16 3.32 7.50
CA ALA A 458 24.49 3.40 8.93
C ALA A 458 26.00 3.30 9.16
N PHE A 459 26.70 2.42 8.44
CA PHE A 459 28.15 2.33 8.49
C PHE A 459 28.82 3.61 7.95
N ILE A 460 28.46 4.07 6.74
CA ILE A 460 29.04 5.29 6.15
C ILE A 460 28.85 6.49 7.07
N ALA A 461 27.66 6.68 7.62
CA ALA A 461 27.34 7.78 8.51
C ALA A 461 28.15 7.74 9.81
N SER A 462 28.61 6.56 10.24
CA SER A 462 29.36 6.39 11.48
C SER A 462 30.87 6.63 11.34
N VAL A 463 31.44 6.40 10.15
CA VAL A 463 32.89 6.51 9.88
C VAL A 463 33.28 7.64 8.92
N GLY A 464 32.31 8.17 8.15
CA GLY A 464 32.56 9.12 7.08
C GLY A 464 33.09 10.46 7.57
N GLY A 465 34.24 10.88 7.03
CA GLY A 465 34.80 12.21 7.28
C GLY A 465 34.07 13.32 6.53
N LYS A 466 34.45 14.58 6.77
CA LYS A 466 33.85 15.76 6.09
C LYS A 466 33.91 15.64 4.56
N GLU A 467 35.02 15.13 4.03
CA GLU A 467 35.20 14.94 2.58
C GLU A 467 34.29 13.85 2.01
N ASP A 468 34.11 12.75 2.74
CA ASP A 468 33.24 11.65 2.33
C ASP A 468 31.78 12.07 2.36
N VAL A 469 31.36 12.82 3.39
CA VAL A 469 30.01 13.41 3.47
C VAL A 469 29.77 14.38 2.31
N ASN A 470 30.75 15.24 1.99
CA ASN A 470 30.66 16.15 0.84
C ASN A 470 30.62 15.38 -0.50
N ARG A 471 31.40 14.30 -0.63
CA ARG A 471 31.37 13.43 -1.81
C ARG A 471 30.01 12.76 -1.93
N GLN A 472 29.50 12.16 -0.86
CA GLN A 472 28.17 11.54 -0.81
C GLN A 472 27.08 12.54 -1.19
N SER A 473 27.13 13.77 -0.66
CA SER A 473 26.16 14.83 -1.00
C SER A 473 26.15 15.17 -2.50
N ARG A 474 27.29 15.13 -3.20
CA ARG A 474 27.34 15.32 -4.66
C ARG A 474 26.73 14.12 -5.39
N TRP A 475 27.01 12.90 -4.94
CA TRP A 475 26.41 11.68 -5.49
C TRP A 475 24.89 11.63 -5.28
N MET A 476 24.36 12.18 -4.18
CA MET A 476 22.92 12.29 -3.95
C MET A 476 22.17 13.05 -5.05
N ILE A 477 22.81 14.03 -5.71
CA ILE A 477 22.23 14.74 -6.86
C ILE A 477 22.10 13.78 -8.05
N LEU A 478 23.14 13.00 -8.35
CA LEU A 478 23.11 12.03 -9.42
C LEU A 478 22.07 10.92 -9.16
N PHE A 479 22.00 10.41 -7.94
CA PHE A 479 20.99 9.43 -7.52
C PHE A 479 19.57 9.97 -7.69
N SER A 480 19.35 11.24 -7.37
CA SER A 480 18.08 11.91 -7.60
C SER A 480 17.72 12.01 -9.09
N LEU A 481 18.70 12.29 -9.95
CA LEU A 481 18.50 12.29 -11.40
C LEU A 481 18.15 10.89 -11.92
N ILE A 482 18.85 9.86 -11.45
CA ILE A 482 18.55 8.45 -11.77
C ILE A 482 17.12 8.08 -11.36
N TYR A 483 16.69 8.51 -10.16
CA TYR A 483 15.34 8.28 -9.70
C TYR A 483 14.30 8.92 -10.64
N ILE A 484 14.45 10.21 -10.97
CA ILE A 484 13.49 10.93 -11.82
C ILE A 484 13.42 10.31 -13.21
N THR A 485 14.57 10.00 -13.84
CA THR A 485 14.59 9.39 -15.18
C THR A 485 14.00 7.99 -15.18
N ALA A 486 14.29 7.17 -14.17
CA ALA A 486 13.69 5.85 -14.02
C ALA A 486 12.18 5.93 -13.75
N ALA A 487 11.73 6.86 -12.90
CA ALA A 487 10.32 7.06 -12.57
C ALA A 487 9.51 7.44 -13.80
N VAL A 488 9.97 8.44 -14.56
CA VAL A 488 9.30 8.86 -15.79
C VAL A 488 9.32 7.73 -16.82
N GLY A 489 10.48 7.09 -17.04
CA GLY A 489 10.61 6.00 -18.00
C GLY A 489 9.69 4.80 -17.69
N LEU A 490 9.70 4.30 -16.46
CA LEU A 490 8.85 3.19 -16.05
C LEU A 490 7.35 3.54 -16.07
N TYR A 491 7.01 4.80 -15.77
CA TYR A 491 5.63 5.27 -15.87
C TYR A 491 5.15 5.23 -17.33
N THR A 492 5.98 5.66 -18.28
CA THR A 492 5.63 5.63 -19.72
C THR A 492 5.50 4.22 -20.30
N ILE A 493 6.13 3.22 -19.68
CA ILE A 493 6.03 1.79 -20.08
C ILE A 493 4.71 1.16 -19.58
N GLY A 494 3.90 1.87 -18.80
CA GLY A 494 2.59 1.40 -18.34
C GLY A 494 2.61 0.68 -16.99
N LEU A 495 3.68 0.81 -16.19
CA LEU A 495 3.72 0.27 -14.82
C LEU A 495 2.82 1.05 -13.82
N GLY A 496 2.21 2.16 -14.26
CA GLY A 496 1.36 3.02 -13.42
C GLY A 496 2.09 3.52 -12.17
N ASP A 497 1.37 3.71 -11.07
CA ASP A 497 1.95 4.22 -9.81
C ASP A 497 3.06 3.32 -9.23
N SER A 498 3.07 2.03 -9.55
CA SER A 498 4.12 1.11 -9.09
C SER A 498 5.50 1.46 -9.67
N ALA A 499 5.54 2.21 -10.78
CA ALA A 499 6.76 2.75 -11.37
C ALA A 499 7.62 3.53 -10.37
N LEU A 500 7.00 4.27 -9.44
CA LEU A 500 7.72 5.06 -8.44
C LEU A 500 8.46 4.17 -7.42
N VAL A 501 7.89 3.00 -7.09
CA VAL A 501 8.54 2.02 -6.21
C VAL A 501 9.72 1.36 -6.92
N TYR A 502 9.54 0.95 -8.18
CA TYR A 502 10.63 0.37 -8.97
C TYR A 502 11.74 1.38 -9.29
N ALA A 503 11.41 2.65 -9.54
CA ALA A 503 12.39 3.73 -9.68
C ALA A 503 13.21 3.92 -8.39
N ASN A 504 12.56 3.82 -7.22
CA ASN A 504 13.25 3.81 -5.94
C ASN A 504 14.16 2.58 -5.78
N ILE A 505 13.74 1.38 -6.24
CA ILE A 505 14.61 0.20 -6.28
C ILE A 505 15.88 0.46 -7.09
N ILE A 506 15.75 1.04 -8.29
CA ILE A 506 16.90 1.38 -9.15
C ILE A 506 17.81 2.40 -8.46
N ASN A 507 17.23 3.46 -7.91
CA ASN A 507 17.95 4.51 -7.20
C ASN A 507 18.74 3.96 -5.99
N LEU A 508 18.08 3.16 -5.15
CA LEU A 508 18.71 2.54 -3.98
C LEU A 508 19.74 1.49 -4.35
N SER A 509 19.56 0.78 -5.46
CA SER A 509 20.59 -0.14 -5.98
C SER A 509 21.87 0.61 -6.37
N ALA A 510 21.75 1.77 -7.02
CA ALA A 510 22.90 2.62 -7.32
C ALA A 510 23.59 3.14 -6.04
N ARG A 511 22.81 3.47 -5.00
CA ARG A 511 23.33 3.86 -3.68
C ARG A 511 24.06 2.72 -2.98
N ILE A 512 23.52 1.51 -3.01
CA ILE A 512 24.17 0.31 -2.47
C ILE A 512 25.52 0.08 -3.16
N LEU A 513 25.59 0.19 -4.49
CA LEU A 513 26.87 0.03 -5.22
C LEU A 513 27.91 1.07 -4.78
N TYR A 514 27.49 2.32 -4.58
CA TYR A 514 28.37 3.35 -4.03
C TYR A 514 28.83 3.00 -2.61
N ALA A 515 27.91 2.54 -1.77
CA ALA A 515 28.17 2.24 -0.37
C ALA A 515 29.08 1.02 -0.18
N VAL A 516 28.89 -0.03 -0.97
CA VAL A 516 29.77 -1.20 -1.04
C VAL A 516 31.19 -0.77 -1.43
N ARG A 517 31.34 0.06 -2.48
CA ARG A 517 32.65 0.59 -2.90
C ARG A 517 33.33 1.42 -1.81
N PHE A 518 32.55 2.21 -1.08
CA PHE A 518 33.05 2.97 0.06
C PHE A 518 33.57 2.04 1.17
N CYS A 519 32.78 1.03 1.56
CA CYS A 519 33.18 0.06 2.59
C CYS A 519 34.46 -0.68 2.20
N ASP A 520 34.55 -1.16 0.95
CA ASP A 520 35.75 -1.83 0.43
C ASP A 520 36.99 -0.94 0.55
N THR A 521 36.86 0.32 0.16
CA THR A 521 37.98 1.27 0.16
C THR A 521 38.37 1.63 1.60
N PHE A 522 37.39 1.83 2.48
CA PHE A 522 37.63 2.12 3.89
C PHE A 522 38.40 0.99 4.59
N PHE A 523 37.91 -0.25 4.52
CA PHE A 523 38.56 -1.39 5.18
C PHE A 523 39.95 -1.69 4.59
N LYS A 524 40.13 -1.57 3.27
CA LYS A 524 41.45 -1.73 2.63
C LYS A 524 42.44 -0.67 3.10
N ASN A 525 42.03 0.60 3.12
CA ASN A 525 42.90 1.71 3.54
C ASN A 525 43.27 1.62 5.04
N MET A 526 42.33 1.22 5.90
CA MET A 526 42.58 1.08 7.33
C MET A 526 43.38 -0.18 7.68
N GLN A 527 43.32 -1.23 6.86
CA GLN A 527 44.08 -2.46 7.05
C GLN A 527 45.52 -2.36 6.55
N ALA A 528 45.75 -1.66 5.43
CA ALA A 528 47.04 -1.61 4.72
C ALA A 528 48.27 -1.28 5.61
N PRO A 529 48.18 -0.41 6.63
CA PRO A 529 49.33 -0.11 7.51
C PRO A 529 49.75 -1.28 8.42
N TYR A 530 48.84 -2.23 8.69
CA TYR A 530 49.04 -3.25 9.74
C TYR A 530 49.26 -4.66 9.19
N THR A 531 48.73 -4.98 8.01
CA THR A 531 48.90 -6.30 7.41
C THR A 531 48.72 -6.29 5.89
N SER A 532 49.52 -7.11 5.20
CA SER A 532 49.40 -7.40 3.76
C SER A 532 48.57 -8.67 3.46
N GLY A 533 47.90 -9.21 4.48
CA GLY A 533 47.02 -10.39 4.35
C GLY A 533 45.76 -10.15 3.51
N PRO A 534 44.89 -11.17 3.36
CA PRO A 534 43.63 -11.03 2.64
C PRO A 534 42.77 -9.91 3.24
N PRO A 535 41.91 -9.26 2.44
CA PRO A 535 41.05 -8.19 2.93
C PRO A 535 40.17 -8.69 4.08
N ILE A 536 40.06 -7.89 5.15
CA ILE A 536 39.22 -8.20 6.33
C ILE A 536 37.72 -8.24 5.98
N LEU A 537 37.33 -7.59 4.89
CA LEU A 537 35.97 -7.58 4.37
C LEU A 537 35.87 -8.58 3.21
N ASP A 538 35.22 -9.72 3.44
CA ASP A 538 34.87 -10.69 2.39
C ASP A 538 33.35 -10.74 2.22
N TRP A 539 32.87 -10.20 1.10
CA TRP A 539 31.44 -10.19 0.77
C TRP A 539 30.85 -11.59 0.61
N LYS A 540 31.65 -12.63 0.39
CA LYS A 540 31.16 -14.01 0.32
C LYS A 540 30.52 -14.46 1.63
N GLU A 541 30.93 -13.90 2.76
CA GLU A 541 30.33 -14.19 4.08
C GLU A 541 28.87 -13.68 4.17
N THR A 542 28.48 -12.72 3.32
CA THR A 542 27.09 -12.24 3.28
C THR A 542 26.14 -13.20 2.57
N LEU A 543 26.66 -14.15 1.78
CA LEU A 543 25.82 -15.08 1.03
C LEU A 543 25.21 -16.14 1.96
N PRO A 544 23.94 -16.53 1.75
CA PRO A 544 23.32 -17.62 2.48
C PRO A 544 24.01 -18.96 2.24
N ASP A 545 23.91 -19.86 3.21
CA ASP A 545 24.32 -21.25 3.01
C ASP A 545 23.53 -21.90 1.87
N LYS A 546 24.21 -22.74 1.08
CA LYS A 546 23.61 -23.44 -0.07
C LYS A 546 22.39 -24.28 0.32
N ALA A 547 22.38 -24.83 1.55
CA ALA A 547 21.25 -25.59 2.08
C ALA A 547 20.00 -24.71 2.30
N ILE A 548 20.19 -23.50 2.86
CA ILE A 548 19.11 -22.53 3.05
C ILE A 548 18.58 -22.08 1.69
N LEU A 549 19.47 -21.77 0.75
CA LEU A 549 19.08 -21.40 -0.61
C LEU A 549 18.31 -22.53 -1.31
N GLY A 550 18.77 -23.78 -1.18
CA GLY A 550 18.08 -24.96 -1.72
C GLY A 550 16.68 -25.15 -1.14
N ALA A 551 16.53 -25.08 0.19
CA ALA A 551 15.23 -25.19 0.85
C ALA A 551 14.26 -24.08 0.44
N LEU A 552 14.76 -22.85 0.29
CA LEU A 552 13.97 -21.70 -0.16
C LEU A 552 13.57 -21.83 -1.63
N LEU A 553 14.46 -22.30 -2.51
CA LEU A 553 14.13 -22.57 -3.91
C LEU A 553 13.06 -23.66 -4.06
N VAL A 554 13.16 -24.73 -3.27
CA VAL A 554 12.12 -25.78 -3.22
C VAL A 554 10.80 -25.19 -2.72
N SER A 555 10.83 -24.35 -1.68
CA SER A 555 9.62 -23.69 -1.16
C SER A 555 8.98 -22.75 -2.18
N ALA A 556 9.79 -21.99 -2.93
CA ALA A 556 9.31 -21.12 -4.01
C ALA A 556 8.70 -21.90 -5.17
N PHE A 557 9.33 -23.03 -5.53
CA PHE A 557 8.82 -23.95 -6.55
C PHE A 557 7.47 -24.54 -6.13
N LEU A 558 7.37 -25.10 -4.91
CA LEU A 558 6.12 -25.64 -4.38
C LEU A 558 5.02 -24.56 -4.27
N GLY A 559 5.37 -23.34 -3.86
CA GLY A 559 4.43 -22.21 -3.79
C GLY A 559 3.88 -21.81 -5.16
N ASN A 560 4.72 -21.79 -6.20
CA ASN A 560 4.27 -21.52 -7.56
C ASN A 560 3.43 -22.67 -8.14
N CYS A 561 3.78 -23.91 -7.83
CA CYS A 561 2.97 -25.10 -8.16
C CYS A 561 1.65 -25.17 -7.38
N SER A 562 1.47 -24.39 -6.32
CA SER A 562 0.20 -24.29 -5.57
C SER A 562 -0.67 -23.13 -6.06
N LYS A 563 -0.09 -22.02 -6.53
CA LYS A 563 -0.83 -20.88 -7.12
C LYS A 563 -1.39 -21.18 -8.49
N GLN A 564 -0.64 -21.94 -9.27
CA GLN A 564 -1.19 -22.69 -10.38
C GLN A 564 -1.73 -23.95 -9.74
N SER A 565 -2.99 -23.99 -9.34
CA SER A 565 -3.66 -25.29 -9.32
C SER A 565 -3.95 -25.59 -10.79
N PRO A 566 -3.11 -26.37 -11.51
CA PRO A 566 -3.58 -26.93 -12.75
C PRO A 566 -4.73 -27.84 -12.33
N LEU A 567 -5.96 -27.42 -12.60
CA LEU A 567 -6.98 -28.44 -12.76
C LEU A 567 -6.42 -29.42 -13.79
N ILE A 568 -6.59 -30.72 -13.57
CA ILE A 568 -6.21 -31.80 -14.50
C ILE A 568 -6.58 -31.48 -15.97
N TRP A 569 -7.56 -30.59 -16.16
CA TRP A 569 -8.06 -30.06 -17.42
C TRP A 569 -7.15 -29.06 -18.16
N ASP A 570 -6.11 -28.48 -17.53
CA ASP A 570 -5.10 -27.61 -18.19
C ASP A 570 -4.24 -28.35 -19.24
N LEU A 571 -4.35 -29.69 -19.28
CA LEU A 571 -3.79 -30.53 -20.33
C LEU A 571 -4.54 -30.36 -21.68
N PHE A 572 -5.82 -29.99 -21.64
CA PHE A 572 -6.65 -29.78 -22.82
C PHE A 572 -6.50 -28.33 -23.31
N ARG A 573 -5.39 -28.08 -24.03
CA ARG A 573 -5.25 -26.84 -24.81
C ARG A 573 -6.09 -26.95 -26.08
N LEU A 574 -6.79 -25.88 -26.42
CA LEU A 574 -7.37 -25.73 -27.75
C LEU A 574 -6.22 -25.64 -28.79
N PRO A 575 -6.41 -26.13 -30.03
CA PRO A 575 -5.36 -26.13 -31.07
C PRO A 575 -4.81 -24.73 -31.43
N ASP A 576 -5.54 -23.66 -31.09
CA ASP A 576 -5.15 -22.26 -31.25
C ASP A 576 -4.30 -21.70 -30.08
N GLY A 577 -4.08 -22.49 -29.03
CA GLY A 577 -3.33 -22.13 -27.83
C GLY A 577 -4.10 -21.31 -26.79
N SER A 578 -5.41 -21.08 -26.98
CA SER A 578 -6.27 -20.41 -26.01
C SER A 578 -6.60 -21.32 -24.81
N ARG A 579 -6.77 -20.70 -23.63
CA ARG A 579 -7.09 -21.41 -22.37
C ARG A 579 -8.59 -21.26 -22.08
N LEU A 580 -9.28 -22.36 -21.85
CA LEU A 580 -10.65 -22.38 -21.34
C LEU A 580 -10.63 -22.19 -19.82
N ASP A 581 -11.36 -21.20 -19.32
CA ASP A 581 -11.52 -20.97 -17.89
C ASP A 581 -12.57 -21.93 -17.31
N TRP A 582 -12.13 -23.09 -16.85
CA TRP A 582 -12.98 -24.11 -16.23
C TRP A 582 -13.54 -23.69 -14.86
N SER A 583 -13.15 -22.53 -14.31
CA SER A 583 -13.81 -21.97 -13.14
C SER A 583 -15.25 -21.50 -13.43
N ALA A 584 -15.58 -21.27 -14.72
CA ALA A 584 -16.92 -20.99 -15.22
C ALA A 584 -17.38 -22.11 -16.17
N PRO A 585 -17.78 -23.29 -15.65
CA PRO A 585 -17.97 -24.50 -16.46
C PRO A 585 -19.02 -24.35 -17.57
N LEU A 586 -20.11 -23.61 -17.33
CA LEU A 586 -21.14 -23.41 -18.35
C LEU A 586 -20.65 -22.53 -19.50
N GLU A 587 -19.82 -21.52 -19.19
CA GLU A 587 -19.21 -20.66 -20.19
C GLU A 587 -18.14 -21.39 -21.00
N ALA A 588 -17.33 -22.23 -20.35
CA ALA A 588 -16.36 -23.09 -21.02
C ALA A 588 -17.06 -24.07 -21.99
N ILE A 589 -18.17 -24.69 -21.59
CA ILE A 589 -18.96 -25.59 -22.45
C ILE A 589 -19.57 -24.82 -23.63
N GLN A 590 -20.09 -23.61 -23.41
CA GLN A 590 -20.62 -22.77 -24.49
C GLN A 590 -19.55 -22.35 -25.49
N GLN A 591 -18.32 -22.07 -25.02
CA GLN A 591 -17.18 -21.76 -25.88
C GLN A 591 -16.73 -22.99 -26.68
N LEU A 592 -16.67 -24.17 -26.06
CA LEU A 592 -16.39 -25.43 -26.75
C LEU A 592 -17.43 -25.77 -27.82
N ALA A 593 -18.72 -25.55 -27.54
CA ALA A 593 -19.80 -25.79 -28.50
C ALA A 593 -19.69 -24.89 -29.74
N LYS A 594 -19.25 -23.64 -29.58
CA LYS A 594 -19.00 -22.71 -30.71
C LYS A 594 -17.82 -23.15 -31.58
N TRP A 595 -16.82 -23.80 -30.98
CA TRP A 595 -15.61 -24.23 -31.68
C TRP A 595 -15.86 -25.38 -32.65
N SER A 596 -16.76 -26.32 -32.31
CA SER A 596 -17.18 -27.42 -33.21
C SER A 596 -17.74 -26.93 -34.54
N GLU A 597 -18.31 -25.73 -34.61
CA GLU A 597 -18.86 -25.14 -35.83
C GLU A 597 -17.79 -24.41 -36.66
N THR A 598 -16.60 -24.14 -36.11
CA THR A 598 -15.56 -23.33 -36.77
C THR A 598 -14.56 -24.17 -37.59
N GLU A 599 -14.35 -25.45 -37.24
CA GLU A 599 -13.43 -26.34 -37.99
C GLU A 599 -14.05 -26.95 -39.26
N GLU A 600 -15.36 -27.21 -39.31
CA GLU A 600 -16.02 -27.78 -40.50
C GLU A 600 -16.42 -26.74 -41.56
N ASP A 601 -16.60 -25.46 -41.19
CA ASP A 601 -17.24 -24.43 -42.05
C ASP A 601 -16.32 -23.27 -42.50
N SER A 602 -15.00 -23.49 -42.60
CA SER A 602 -14.07 -22.50 -43.20
C SER A 602 -14.36 -22.15 -44.68
N SER A 603 -15.39 -22.74 -45.29
CA SER A 603 -15.86 -22.43 -46.65
C SER A 603 -17.35 -22.05 -46.77
N ARG A 604 -18.13 -21.98 -45.68
CA ARG A 604 -19.56 -21.63 -45.73
C ARG A 604 -19.87 -20.46 -44.81
N THR A 605 -20.00 -19.28 -45.40
CA THR A 605 -20.67 -18.15 -44.75
C THR A 605 -22.14 -18.51 -44.50
N VAL A 606 -22.50 -18.83 -43.26
CA VAL A 606 -23.92 -18.92 -42.86
C VAL A 606 -24.52 -17.52 -43.02
N PRO A 607 -25.56 -17.33 -43.86
CA PRO A 607 -26.14 -16.02 -44.08
C PRO A 607 -26.84 -15.54 -42.81
N THR A 608 -26.39 -14.41 -42.25
CA THR A 608 -27.13 -13.64 -41.27
C THR A 608 -28.38 -13.06 -41.94
N ALA A 609 -29.52 -13.72 -41.77
CA ALA A 609 -30.79 -13.21 -42.26
C ALA A 609 -31.18 -11.95 -41.45
N SER A 610 -31.47 -10.84 -42.14
CA SER A 610 -32.08 -9.67 -41.53
C SER A 610 -33.51 -9.99 -41.07
N PRO A 611 -33.96 -9.44 -39.92
CA PRO A 611 -35.30 -9.72 -39.42
C PRO A 611 -36.35 -9.20 -40.41
N ILE A 612 -37.21 -10.10 -40.88
CA ILE A 612 -38.36 -9.76 -41.73
C ILE A 612 -39.45 -9.18 -40.80
N PRO A 613 -40.03 -8.00 -41.10
CA PRO A 613 -41.15 -7.46 -40.33
C PRO A 613 -42.34 -8.43 -40.38
N ASP A 614 -42.95 -8.70 -39.22
CA ASP A 614 -44.13 -9.56 -39.03
C ASP A 614 -43.95 -11.07 -39.31
N ASP A 615 -42.71 -11.57 -39.32
CA ASP A 615 -42.41 -13.02 -39.37
C ASP A 615 -42.96 -13.72 -38.10
N SER A 616 -43.64 -14.85 -38.25
CA SER A 616 -44.16 -15.68 -37.14
C SER A 616 -43.69 -17.13 -37.26
N LEU A 617 -43.80 -17.91 -36.18
CA LEU A 617 -43.32 -19.30 -36.17
C LEU A 617 -43.97 -20.14 -37.29
N GLU A 618 -45.27 -19.96 -37.51
CA GLU A 618 -46.06 -20.67 -38.54
C GLU A 618 -45.77 -20.19 -39.98
N GLN A 619 -45.18 -19.00 -40.14
CA GLN A 619 -44.71 -18.50 -41.44
C GLN A 619 -43.33 -19.06 -41.80
N ILE A 620 -42.56 -19.51 -40.81
CA ILE A 620 -41.22 -20.07 -40.99
C ILE A 620 -41.29 -21.60 -41.12
N LEU A 621 -42.18 -22.25 -40.36
CA LEU A 621 -42.31 -23.71 -40.29
C LEU A 621 -43.77 -24.14 -40.46
N THR A 622 -44.01 -25.28 -41.12
CA THR A 622 -45.34 -25.91 -41.14
C THR A 622 -45.68 -26.52 -39.77
N SER A 623 -46.97 -26.71 -39.47
CA SER A 623 -47.39 -27.33 -38.20
C SER A 623 -46.73 -28.69 -37.94
N GLU A 624 -46.59 -29.52 -38.99
CA GLU A 624 -45.88 -30.81 -38.89
C GLU A 624 -44.38 -30.65 -38.55
N GLN A 625 -43.73 -29.60 -39.06
CA GLN A 625 -42.33 -29.32 -38.75
C GLN A 625 -42.14 -28.76 -37.34
N ILE A 626 -43.11 -27.98 -36.86
CA ILE A 626 -43.13 -27.48 -35.48
C ILE A 626 -43.23 -28.69 -34.53
N ASP A 627 -44.22 -29.57 -34.74
CA ASP A 627 -44.39 -30.77 -33.91
C ASP A 627 -43.15 -31.67 -33.91
N TYR A 628 -42.54 -31.87 -35.09
CA TYR A 628 -41.29 -32.63 -35.21
C TYR A 628 -40.14 -32.03 -34.40
N LEU A 629 -39.94 -30.71 -34.45
CA LEU A 629 -38.87 -30.04 -33.68
C LEU A 629 -39.16 -30.02 -32.18
N LEU A 630 -40.43 -29.89 -31.78
CA LEU A 630 -40.83 -29.97 -30.38
C LEU A 630 -40.62 -31.38 -29.82
N ASP A 631 -40.89 -32.43 -30.61
CA ASP A 631 -40.59 -33.81 -30.23
C ASP A 631 -39.09 -34.03 -30.04
N ILE A 632 -38.25 -33.50 -30.94
CA ILE A 632 -36.79 -33.52 -30.78
C ILE A 632 -36.37 -32.79 -29.50
N PHE A 633 -36.95 -31.63 -29.22
CA PHE A 633 -36.65 -30.87 -28.00
C PHE A 633 -37.03 -31.67 -26.75
N SER A 634 -38.20 -32.31 -26.78
CA SER A 634 -38.72 -33.16 -25.71
C SER A 634 -37.80 -34.36 -25.45
N GLU A 635 -37.36 -35.04 -26.50
CA GLU A 635 -36.52 -36.23 -26.39
C GLU A 635 -35.08 -35.91 -25.95
N ARG A 636 -34.48 -34.84 -26.51
CA ARG A 636 -33.03 -34.58 -26.38
C ARG A 636 -32.64 -33.50 -25.37
N TYR A 637 -33.51 -32.52 -25.10
CA TYR A 637 -33.17 -31.33 -24.31
C TYR A 637 -33.93 -31.25 -22.98
N THR A 638 -35.22 -31.61 -22.98
CA THR A 638 -36.05 -31.58 -21.77
C THR A 638 -35.49 -32.42 -20.61
N PRO A 639 -34.87 -33.60 -20.82
CA PRO A 639 -34.24 -34.36 -19.74
C PRO A 639 -33.15 -33.59 -18.96
N TRP A 640 -32.53 -32.59 -19.58
CA TRP A 640 -31.47 -31.78 -18.99
C TRP A 640 -31.97 -30.58 -18.18
N LEU A 641 -33.24 -30.19 -18.35
CA LEU A 641 -33.80 -29.00 -17.71
C LEU A 641 -34.21 -29.23 -16.26
N ASN A 642 -34.41 -30.49 -15.85
CA ASN A 642 -34.83 -30.88 -14.49
C ASN A 642 -36.16 -30.21 -14.02
N PHE A 643 -37.00 -29.77 -14.96
CA PHE A 643 -38.39 -29.36 -14.75
C PHE A 643 -39.23 -29.72 -15.98
N THR A 644 -40.55 -29.79 -15.80
CA THR A 644 -41.50 -30.00 -16.89
C THR A 644 -41.86 -28.68 -17.55
N LEU A 645 -41.85 -28.62 -18.88
CA LEU A 645 -42.27 -27.42 -19.61
C LEU A 645 -43.74 -27.10 -19.29
N ILE A 646 -44.00 -25.89 -18.79
CA ILE A 646 -45.34 -25.40 -18.47
C ILE A 646 -45.79 -24.50 -19.61
N ARG A 647 -46.82 -24.93 -20.35
CA ARG A 647 -47.51 -24.13 -21.36
C ARG A 647 -48.80 -23.57 -20.76
N GLU A 648 -49.01 -22.26 -20.86
CA GLU A 648 -50.26 -21.64 -20.38
C GLU A 648 -51.36 -21.92 -21.43
N ASN A 649 -52.57 -22.29 -20.98
CA ASN A 649 -53.70 -22.65 -21.86
C ASN A 649 -54.25 -21.41 -22.59
N HIS A 650 -53.48 -20.85 -23.52
CA HIS A 650 -53.94 -19.86 -24.47
C HIS A 650 -53.89 -20.46 -25.86
N HIS A 651 -55.01 -20.37 -26.56
CA HIS A 651 -55.21 -20.78 -27.95
C HIS A 651 -54.39 -19.96 -28.97
N ASP A 652 -53.37 -19.24 -28.51
CA ASP A 652 -52.54 -18.40 -29.35
C ASP A 652 -51.31 -19.19 -29.80
N THR A 653 -51.22 -19.37 -31.11
CA THR A 653 -50.17 -20.07 -31.86
C THR A 653 -48.79 -19.38 -31.81
N ASP A 654 -48.65 -18.33 -30.99
CA ASP A 654 -47.45 -17.52 -30.79
C ASP A 654 -46.78 -17.77 -29.42
N SER A 655 -46.77 -19.03 -28.96
CA SER A 655 -46.03 -19.43 -27.75
C SER A 655 -44.53 -19.20 -27.94
N MET A 656 -43.99 -18.22 -27.23
CA MET A 656 -42.55 -17.90 -27.24
C MET A 656 -41.71 -19.13 -26.84
N LEU A 657 -42.25 -19.97 -25.96
CA LEU A 657 -41.59 -21.18 -25.50
C LEU A 657 -41.40 -22.17 -26.65
N ASP A 658 -42.41 -22.35 -27.50
CA ASP A 658 -42.32 -23.25 -28.64
C ASP A 658 -41.36 -22.70 -29.72
N LEU A 659 -41.35 -21.38 -29.97
CA LEU A 659 -40.35 -20.73 -30.83
C LEU A 659 -38.92 -20.99 -30.33
N VAL A 660 -38.68 -20.85 -29.03
CA VAL A 660 -37.37 -21.10 -28.41
C VAL A 660 -36.96 -22.56 -28.49
N CYS A 661 -37.88 -23.48 -28.23
CA CYS A 661 -37.65 -24.91 -28.33
C CYS A 661 -37.30 -25.30 -29.78
N CYS A 662 -38.07 -24.83 -30.77
CA CYS A 662 -37.80 -25.05 -32.19
C CYS A 662 -36.45 -24.45 -32.63
N THR A 663 -36.08 -23.27 -32.13
CA THR A 663 -34.79 -22.64 -32.44
C THR A 663 -33.60 -23.42 -31.89
N VAL A 664 -33.73 -24.03 -30.70
CA VAL A 664 -32.67 -24.89 -30.15
C VAL A 664 -32.64 -26.25 -30.86
N ALA A 665 -33.81 -26.85 -31.11
CA ALA A 665 -33.93 -28.13 -31.78
C ALA A 665 -33.52 -28.10 -33.26
N SER A 666 -33.55 -26.94 -33.91
CA SER A 666 -33.16 -26.79 -35.32
C SER A 666 -31.69 -27.15 -35.60
N ARG A 667 -30.86 -27.29 -34.55
CA ARG A 667 -29.52 -27.91 -34.58
C ARG A 667 -29.53 -29.32 -35.19
N HIS A 668 -30.66 -30.02 -35.13
CA HIS A 668 -30.82 -31.38 -35.64
C HIS A 668 -31.47 -31.45 -37.03
N LEU A 669 -31.75 -30.31 -37.66
CA LEU A 669 -32.17 -30.29 -39.07
C LEU A 669 -30.99 -30.67 -39.98
N ASP A 670 -31.32 -31.26 -41.12
CA ASP A 670 -30.37 -31.50 -42.20
C ASP A 670 -29.78 -30.19 -42.71
N ASP A 671 -28.55 -30.22 -43.24
CA ASP A 671 -27.81 -29.00 -43.62
C ASP A 671 -28.58 -28.09 -44.60
N SER A 672 -29.39 -28.68 -45.49
CA SER A 672 -30.21 -27.94 -46.45
C SER A 672 -31.34 -27.17 -45.75
N ALA A 673 -32.11 -27.82 -44.87
CA ALA A 673 -33.14 -27.15 -44.10
C ALA A 673 -32.56 -26.18 -43.05
N ARG A 674 -31.48 -26.58 -42.37
CA ARG A 674 -30.83 -25.81 -41.30
C ARG A 674 -30.31 -24.46 -41.80
N SER A 675 -29.70 -24.43 -42.98
CA SER A 675 -29.15 -23.20 -43.58
C SER A 675 -30.20 -22.17 -44.01
N THR A 676 -31.45 -22.61 -44.26
CA THR A 676 -32.55 -21.74 -44.68
C THR A 676 -33.43 -21.30 -43.51
N VAL A 677 -33.74 -22.23 -42.62
CA VAL A 677 -34.75 -22.07 -41.56
C VAL A 677 -34.14 -21.48 -40.28
N THR A 678 -32.98 -21.98 -39.85
CA THR A 678 -32.39 -21.63 -38.54
C THR A 678 -32.02 -20.16 -38.40
N PRO A 679 -31.44 -19.48 -39.41
CA PRO A 679 -31.14 -18.06 -39.30
C PRO A 679 -32.40 -17.21 -39.06
N ARG A 680 -33.53 -17.57 -39.70
CA ARG A 680 -34.82 -16.89 -39.54
C ARG A 680 -35.42 -17.13 -38.15
N LEU A 681 -35.42 -18.37 -37.67
CA LEU A 681 -35.87 -18.70 -36.31
C LEU A 681 -35.04 -17.99 -35.23
N GLN A 682 -33.73 -17.93 -35.41
CA GLN A 682 -32.83 -17.25 -34.48
C GLN A 682 -33.07 -15.73 -34.46
N ALA A 683 -33.26 -15.09 -35.62
CA ALA A 683 -33.58 -13.66 -35.71
C ALA A 683 -34.93 -13.33 -35.04
N LEU A 684 -35.97 -14.15 -35.27
CA LEU A 684 -37.27 -14.00 -34.63
C LEU A 684 -37.17 -14.15 -33.10
N THR A 685 -36.43 -15.17 -32.65
CA THR A 685 -36.17 -15.41 -31.22
C THR A 685 -35.45 -14.23 -30.55
N GLN A 686 -34.47 -13.63 -31.22
CA GLN A 686 -33.74 -12.47 -30.70
C GLN A 686 -34.66 -11.25 -30.57
N ASN A 687 -35.52 -10.98 -31.56
CA ASN A 687 -36.49 -9.89 -31.53
C ASN A 687 -37.53 -10.07 -30.41
N CYS A 688 -38.07 -11.28 -30.23
CA CYS A 688 -38.99 -11.58 -29.13
C CYS A 688 -38.31 -11.42 -27.76
N CYS A 689 -37.09 -11.94 -27.63
CA CYS A 689 -36.29 -11.81 -26.41
C CYS A 689 -35.99 -10.35 -26.05
N ALA A 690 -35.61 -9.53 -27.03
CA ALA A 690 -35.34 -8.10 -26.82
C ALA A 690 -36.61 -7.37 -26.34
N ARG A 691 -37.76 -7.59 -27.00
CA ARG A 691 -39.05 -7.01 -26.58
C ARG A 691 -39.38 -7.35 -25.13
N LEU A 692 -39.19 -8.59 -24.70
CA LEU A 692 -39.48 -9.02 -23.32
C LEU A 692 -38.57 -8.38 -22.28
N ILE A 693 -37.26 -8.27 -22.57
CA ILE A 693 -36.31 -7.63 -21.66
C ILE A 693 -36.65 -6.14 -21.50
N PHE A 694 -37.03 -5.45 -22.58
CA PHE A 694 -37.34 -4.02 -22.55
C PHE A 694 -38.76 -3.69 -22.04
N GLN A 695 -39.74 -4.60 -22.16
CA GLN A 695 -41.15 -4.38 -21.79
C GLN A 695 -41.57 -5.04 -20.45
N SER A 696 -40.60 -5.52 -19.67
CA SER A 696 -40.66 -6.26 -18.38
C SER A 696 -41.84 -6.00 -17.40
N ARG A 697 -42.55 -4.86 -17.48
CA ARG A 697 -43.66 -4.52 -16.57
C ARG A 697 -45.01 -5.20 -16.87
N ASN A 698 -45.24 -5.74 -18.08
CA ASN A 698 -46.58 -6.21 -18.49
C ASN A 698 -46.70 -7.69 -18.90
N SER A 699 -45.61 -8.46 -19.03
CA SER A 699 -45.63 -9.84 -19.53
C SER A 699 -44.89 -10.81 -18.59
N SER A 700 -45.41 -10.99 -17.37
CA SER A 700 -44.89 -11.93 -16.38
C SER A 700 -45.52 -13.32 -16.58
N SER A 701 -45.14 -14.06 -17.63
CA SER A 701 -45.62 -15.44 -17.86
C SER A 701 -44.56 -16.48 -17.45
N LEU A 702 -45.01 -17.69 -17.10
CA LEU A 702 -44.09 -18.81 -16.84
C LEU A 702 -43.31 -19.19 -18.10
N GLU A 703 -43.90 -19.00 -19.28
CA GLU A 703 -43.27 -19.27 -20.58
C GLU A 703 -42.09 -18.34 -20.87
N ALA A 704 -42.20 -17.05 -20.52
CA ALA A 704 -41.11 -16.09 -20.69
C ALA A 704 -39.90 -16.44 -19.81
N ILE A 705 -40.16 -16.87 -18.57
CA ILE A 705 -39.12 -17.30 -17.62
C ILE A 705 -38.39 -18.55 -18.17
N GLN A 706 -39.15 -19.56 -18.60
CA GLN A 706 -38.59 -20.80 -19.17
C GLN A 706 -37.80 -20.54 -20.45
N SER A 707 -38.31 -19.66 -21.31
CA SER A 707 -37.65 -19.25 -22.54
C SER A 707 -36.29 -18.61 -22.28
N LEU A 708 -36.23 -17.62 -21.37
CA LEU A 708 -34.97 -16.96 -21.01
C LEU A 708 -33.96 -17.93 -20.36
N LEU A 709 -34.44 -18.87 -19.54
CA LEU A 709 -33.61 -19.92 -18.97
C LEU A 709 -32.99 -20.81 -20.07
N ILE A 710 -33.81 -21.40 -20.93
CA ILE A 710 -33.35 -22.28 -22.03
C ILE A 710 -32.30 -21.55 -22.87
N LEU A 711 -32.60 -20.31 -23.24
CA LEU A 711 -31.72 -19.48 -24.06
C LEU A 711 -30.41 -19.08 -23.38
N SER A 712 -30.32 -19.14 -22.05
CA SER A 712 -29.09 -18.90 -21.28
C SER A 712 -28.20 -20.15 -21.17
N LEU A 713 -28.76 -21.35 -21.37
CA LEU A 713 -28.05 -22.62 -21.23
C LEU A 713 -27.30 -22.99 -22.53
N TRP A 714 -27.97 -22.86 -23.68
CA TRP A 714 -27.40 -23.25 -24.98
C TRP A 714 -26.85 -22.06 -25.77
N ALA A 715 -25.76 -22.30 -26.50
CA ALA A 715 -25.18 -21.32 -27.40
C ALA A 715 -26.15 -20.97 -28.57
N PRO A 716 -25.97 -19.83 -29.26
CA PRO A 716 -26.63 -19.57 -30.54
C PRO A 716 -26.27 -20.64 -31.59
N VAL A 717 -27.11 -20.84 -32.60
CA VAL A 717 -26.95 -21.91 -33.61
C VAL A 717 -26.28 -21.41 -34.90
N CYS A 718 -26.42 -20.11 -35.25
CA CYS A 718 -25.88 -19.56 -36.50
C CYS A 718 -24.56 -18.75 -36.36
N GLY A 719 -23.73 -19.04 -35.35
CA GLY A 719 -22.56 -18.20 -35.04
C GLY A 719 -22.95 -16.79 -34.55
N ALA A 720 -22.04 -16.10 -33.86
CA ALA A 720 -22.33 -14.82 -33.22
C ALA A 720 -21.63 -13.66 -33.96
N SER A 721 -22.41 -12.66 -34.39
CA SER A 721 -21.92 -11.27 -34.43
C SER A 721 -21.53 -10.86 -33.01
N GLU A 722 -20.47 -10.05 -32.83
CA GLU A 722 -19.88 -9.62 -31.55
C GLU A 722 -20.88 -9.03 -30.53
N GLU A 723 -22.11 -8.69 -30.93
CA GLU A 723 -23.17 -8.14 -30.07
C GLU A 723 -24.21 -9.17 -29.58
N SER A 724 -24.11 -10.43 -30.00
CA SER A 724 -25.19 -11.40 -29.82
C SER A 724 -25.10 -12.15 -28.47
N ARG A 725 -25.83 -11.61 -27.48
CA ARG A 725 -26.45 -12.34 -26.35
C ARG A 725 -25.55 -12.74 -25.16
N ASP A 726 -25.49 -11.89 -24.14
CA ASP A 726 -24.92 -12.23 -22.84
C ASP A 726 -25.86 -13.18 -22.07
N ALA A 727 -25.49 -14.46 -21.99
CA ALA A 727 -26.23 -15.48 -21.22
C ALA A 727 -26.45 -15.07 -19.76
N ARG A 728 -25.53 -14.27 -19.18
CA ARG A 728 -25.64 -13.73 -17.82
C ARG A 728 -26.75 -12.69 -17.71
N MET A 729 -26.95 -11.85 -18.74
CA MET A 729 -28.05 -10.90 -18.78
C MET A 729 -29.40 -11.59 -18.92
N LEU A 730 -29.47 -12.66 -19.72
CA LEU A 730 -30.70 -13.45 -19.87
C LEU A 730 -31.11 -14.11 -18.57
N ILE A 731 -30.19 -14.80 -17.90
CA ILE A 731 -30.51 -15.50 -16.65
C ILE A 731 -30.82 -14.51 -15.52
N GLY A 732 -30.13 -13.37 -15.46
CA GLY A 732 -30.46 -12.29 -14.52
C GLY A 732 -31.86 -11.71 -14.76
N SER A 733 -32.26 -11.55 -16.02
CA SER A 733 -33.62 -11.12 -16.39
C SER A 733 -34.66 -12.18 -16.01
N ALA A 734 -34.37 -13.46 -16.25
CA ALA A 734 -35.22 -14.58 -15.86
C ALA A 734 -35.44 -14.62 -14.34
N VAL A 735 -34.38 -14.45 -13.55
CA VAL A 735 -34.45 -14.38 -12.08
C VAL A 735 -35.31 -13.21 -11.62
N SER A 736 -35.14 -12.03 -12.22
CA SER A 736 -35.94 -10.86 -11.86
C SER A 736 -37.43 -11.07 -12.16
N ILE A 737 -37.77 -11.65 -13.31
CA ILE A 737 -39.17 -11.95 -13.67
C ILE A 737 -39.73 -13.05 -12.75
N ALA A 738 -38.94 -14.08 -12.45
CA ALA A 738 -39.32 -15.16 -11.56
C ALA A 738 -39.59 -14.69 -10.12
N MET A 739 -38.80 -13.74 -9.61
CA MET A 739 -39.06 -13.11 -8.30
C MET A 739 -40.38 -12.32 -8.30
N ASN A 740 -40.68 -11.59 -9.38
CA ASN A 740 -41.96 -10.87 -9.51
C ASN A 740 -43.16 -11.83 -9.53
N TYR A 741 -43.01 -13.01 -10.14
CA TYR A 741 -44.01 -14.07 -10.15
C TYR A 741 -44.01 -14.93 -8.85
N ARG A 742 -43.17 -14.57 -7.86
CA ARG A 742 -43.02 -15.25 -6.56
C ARG A 742 -42.62 -16.73 -6.65
N LEU A 743 -41.85 -17.12 -7.68
CA LEU A 743 -41.31 -18.48 -7.78
C LEU A 743 -40.37 -18.81 -6.61
N ASN A 744 -39.70 -17.80 -6.07
CA ASN A 744 -38.83 -17.93 -4.90
C ASN A 744 -39.55 -18.38 -3.62
N GLU A 745 -40.87 -18.18 -3.52
CA GLU A 745 -41.69 -18.65 -2.38
C GLU A 745 -42.30 -20.04 -2.62
N ALA A 746 -42.17 -20.62 -3.83
CA ALA A 746 -42.85 -21.86 -4.20
C ALA A 746 -42.36 -23.06 -3.37
N CYS A 747 -41.05 -23.12 -3.12
CA CYS A 747 -40.43 -24.18 -2.33
C CYS A 747 -40.94 -24.17 -0.87
N ASP A 748 -40.99 -23.00 -0.24
CA ASP A 748 -41.48 -22.87 1.14
C ASP A 748 -42.96 -23.25 1.26
N LYS A 749 -43.76 -22.91 0.25
CA LYS A 749 -45.19 -23.27 0.19
C LYS A 749 -45.37 -24.78 0.00
N ALA A 750 -44.61 -25.40 -0.91
CA ALA A 750 -44.61 -26.85 -1.12
C ALA A 750 -44.17 -27.60 0.16
N PHE A 751 -43.13 -27.10 0.85
CA PHE A 751 -42.65 -27.68 2.11
C PHE A 751 -43.73 -27.64 3.21
N LYS A 752 -44.43 -26.52 3.36
CA LYS A 752 -45.53 -26.39 4.33
C LYS A 752 -46.67 -27.38 4.04
N MET A 753 -47.04 -27.55 2.78
CA MET A 753 -48.04 -28.56 2.39
C MET A 753 -47.54 -29.98 2.66
N LEU A 754 -46.27 -30.28 2.43
CA LEU A 754 -45.69 -31.59 2.75
C LEU A 754 -45.72 -31.89 4.26
N ILE A 755 -45.46 -30.90 5.12
CA ILE A 755 -45.60 -31.06 6.58
C ILE A 755 -47.06 -31.30 6.97
N ALA A 756 -48.00 -30.55 6.40
CA ALA A 756 -49.43 -30.76 6.62
C ALA A 756 -49.85 -32.20 6.23
N ARG A 757 -49.27 -32.73 5.14
CA ARG A 757 -49.49 -34.11 4.66
C ARG A 757 -49.03 -35.12 5.69
N GLN A 758 -47.84 -34.91 6.24
CA GLN A 758 -47.25 -35.78 7.27
C GLN A 758 -48.03 -35.74 8.59
N ARG A 759 -48.75 -34.64 8.86
CA ARG A 759 -49.65 -34.49 10.01
C ARG A 759 -51.04 -35.09 9.78
N GLY A 760 -51.31 -35.62 8.59
CA GLY A 760 -52.60 -36.24 8.24
C GLY A 760 -53.68 -35.25 7.80
N GLU A 761 -53.30 -34.01 7.43
CA GLU A 761 -54.24 -33.02 6.88
C GLU A 761 -54.55 -33.31 5.40
N MET A 762 -55.80 -33.09 4.98
CA MET A 762 -56.21 -33.21 3.58
C MET A 762 -55.62 -32.07 2.76
N ILE A 763 -54.96 -32.40 1.65
CA ILE A 763 -54.29 -31.44 0.78
C ILE A 763 -54.86 -31.53 -0.63
N ASP A 764 -54.96 -30.39 -1.29
CA ASP A 764 -55.19 -30.32 -2.73
C ASP A 764 -53.93 -30.79 -3.48
N GLU A 765 -53.98 -32.03 -3.97
CA GLU A 765 -52.88 -32.65 -4.71
C GLU A 765 -52.56 -31.91 -6.01
N THR A 766 -53.55 -31.24 -6.64
CA THR A 766 -53.33 -30.49 -7.89
C THR A 766 -52.53 -29.21 -7.63
N ALA A 767 -52.90 -28.47 -6.59
CA ALA A 767 -52.14 -27.30 -6.15
C ALA A 767 -50.73 -27.68 -5.64
N PHE A 768 -50.60 -28.84 -5.00
CA PHE A 768 -49.30 -29.36 -4.56
C PHE A 768 -48.39 -29.67 -5.76
N GLU A 769 -48.92 -30.34 -6.79
CA GLU A 769 -48.17 -30.65 -8.02
C GLU A 769 -47.72 -29.38 -8.76
N GLU A 770 -48.58 -28.37 -8.83
CA GLU A 770 -48.24 -27.06 -9.42
C GLU A 770 -47.09 -26.37 -8.67
N LEU A 771 -47.15 -26.36 -7.33
CA LEU A 771 -46.08 -25.79 -6.49
C LEU A 771 -44.77 -26.56 -6.61
N MET A 772 -44.83 -27.88 -6.77
CA MET A 772 -43.66 -28.72 -7.03
C MET A 772 -43.00 -28.36 -8.37
N ASN A 773 -43.78 -28.16 -9.42
CA ASN A 773 -43.25 -27.77 -10.73
C ASN A 773 -42.65 -26.36 -10.73
N LYS A 774 -43.30 -25.40 -10.05
CA LYS A 774 -42.74 -24.06 -9.82
C LYS A 774 -41.44 -24.09 -9.00
N SER A 775 -41.35 -25.00 -8.02
CA SER A 775 -40.16 -25.21 -7.20
C SER A 775 -38.98 -25.76 -8.02
N ARG A 776 -39.25 -26.72 -8.91
CA ARG A 776 -38.25 -27.26 -9.85
C ARG A 776 -37.74 -26.18 -10.81
N LEU A 777 -38.65 -25.37 -11.36
CA LEU A 777 -38.28 -24.26 -12.24
C LEU A 777 -37.40 -23.23 -11.53
N TRP A 778 -37.77 -22.80 -10.32
CA TRP A 778 -36.95 -21.89 -9.50
C TRP A 778 -35.55 -22.45 -9.24
N LEU A 779 -35.46 -23.74 -8.91
CA LEU A 779 -34.19 -24.41 -8.67
C LEU A 779 -33.31 -24.45 -9.93
N SER A 780 -33.88 -24.76 -11.09
CA SER A 780 -33.15 -24.78 -12.36
C SER A 780 -32.63 -23.39 -12.75
N ILE A 781 -33.42 -22.33 -12.53
CA ILE A 781 -32.98 -20.94 -12.74
C ILE A 781 -31.84 -20.57 -11.79
N ALA A 782 -31.99 -20.87 -10.51
CA ALA A 782 -30.96 -20.57 -9.51
C ALA A 782 -29.66 -21.35 -9.78
N ASN A 783 -29.76 -22.58 -10.29
CA ASN A 783 -28.62 -23.40 -10.74
C ASN A 783 -27.89 -22.76 -11.91
N ALA A 784 -28.62 -22.40 -12.96
CA ALA A 784 -28.04 -21.74 -14.13
C ALA A 784 -27.38 -20.40 -13.77
N GLU A 785 -28.03 -19.56 -12.95
CA GLU A 785 -27.47 -18.27 -12.53
C GLU A 785 -26.18 -18.46 -11.73
N SER A 786 -26.21 -19.36 -10.74
CA SER A 786 -25.01 -19.63 -9.93
C SER A 786 -23.86 -20.12 -10.79
N MET A 787 -24.09 -21.06 -11.72
CA MET A 787 -23.06 -21.60 -12.61
C MET A 787 -22.49 -20.57 -13.58
N LEU A 788 -23.31 -19.60 -14.03
CA LEU A 788 -22.89 -18.48 -14.86
C LEU A 788 -22.20 -17.35 -14.08
N CYS A 789 -22.42 -17.28 -12.76
CA CYS A 789 -21.78 -16.31 -11.87
C CYS A 789 -20.42 -16.78 -11.33
N VAL A 790 -20.16 -18.09 -11.21
CA VAL A 790 -18.85 -18.61 -10.77
C VAL A 790 -17.73 -18.13 -11.71
N GLY A 791 -16.61 -17.66 -11.16
CA GLY A 791 -15.47 -17.13 -11.93
C GLY A 791 -15.66 -15.68 -12.45
N SER A 792 -16.89 -15.18 -12.55
CA SER A 792 -17.19 -13.85 -13.12
C SER A 792 -17.04 -12.66 -12.15
N GLY A 793 -16.92 -12.93 -10.85
CA GLY A 793 -16.91 -11.90 -9.79
C GLY A 793 -18.28 -11.24 -9.51
N ARG A 794 -19.37 -11.71 -10.13
CA ARG A 794 -20.76 -11.29 -9.82
C ARG A 794 -21.38 -12.21 -8.77
N VAL A 795 -22.19 -11.64 -7.88
CA VAL A 795 -22.98 -12.40 -6.89
C VAL A 795 -24.35 -12.70 -7.48
N ALA A 796 -24.77 -13.97 -7.45
CA ALA A 796 -26.09 -14.39 -7.91
C ALA A 796 -27.20 -13.72 -7.08
N LEU A 797 -28.27 -13.28 -7.75
CA LEU A 797 -29.43 -12.66 -7.11
C LEU A 797 -30.35 -13.71 -6.48
N SER A 798 -30.45 -14.89 -7.07
CA SER A 798 -31.25 -15.99 -6.52
C SER A 798 -30.63 -16.50 -5.21
N LYS A 799 -31.49 -16.65 -4.19
CA LYS A 799 -31.14 -17.28 -2.91
C LYS A 799 -31.81 -18.64 -2.83
N ARG A 800 -31.08 -19.62 -2.29
CA ARG A 800 -31.57 -20.99 -2.09
C ARG A 800 -31.71 -21.28 -0.61
N ASP A 801 -32.88 -21.77 -0.21
CA ASP A 801 -33.08 -22.37 1.11
C ASP A 801 -32.76 -23.87 1.02
N TYR A 802 -31.50 -24.22 1.29
CA TYR A 802 -30.99 -25.59 1.16
C TYR A 802 -31.75 -26.61 2.02
N ASP A 803 -32.26 -26.20 3.19
CA ASP A 803 -32.96 -27.10 4.10
C ASP A 803 -34.34 -27.45 3.55
N ALA A 804 -35.08 -26.46 3.06
CA ALA A 804 -36.38 -26.69 2.40
C ALA A 804 -36.22 -27.60 1.16
N TYR A 805 -35.19 -27.38 0.34
CA TYR A 805 -34.94 -28.19 -0.86
C TYR A 805 -34.64 -29.65 -0.54
N ARG A 806 -33.77 -29.91 0.44
CA ARG A 806 -33.35 -31.28 0.77
C ARG A 806 -34.51 -32.13 1.30
N MET A 807 -35.47 -31.50 1.96
CA MET A 807 -36.65 -32.18 2.49
C MET A 807 -37.73 -32.42 1.43
N ILE A 808 -37.84 -31.54 0.43
CA ILE A 808 -38.80 -31.69 -0.68
C ILE A 808 -38.28 -32.68 -1.75
N PHE A 809 -36.98 -32.59 -2.08
CA PHE A 809 -36.34 -33.42 -3.10
C PHE A 809 -35.36 -34.38 -2.41
N THR A 810 -35.87 -35.49 -1.91
CA THR A 810 -35.05 -36.52 -1.25
C THR A 810 -33.99 -37.06 -2.21
N ILE A 811 -32.73 -36.78 -1.90
CA ILE A 811 -31.57 -37.27 -2.64
C ILE A 811 -31.51 -38.80 -2.52
N HIS A 812 -31.24 -39.49 -3.64
CA HIS A 812 -31.06 -40.94 -3.67
C HIS A 812 -30.01 -41.36 -2.62
N SER A 813 -30.29 -42.41 -1.85
CA SER A 813 -29.45 -42.92 -0.74
C SER A 813 -27.94 -43.03 -1.06
N ALA A 814 -27.56 -43.26 -2.31
CA ALA A 814 -26.16 -43.34 -2.76
C ALA A 814 -25.39 -42.00 -2.76
N LEU A 815 -26.07 -40.85 -2.85
CA LEU A 815 -25.44 -39.52 -2.79
C LEU A 815 -25.37 -38.94 -1.37
N SER A 816 -26.03 -39.59 -0.41
CA SER A 816 -25.96 -39.21 1.02
C SER A 816 -24.62 -39.54 1.69
N SER A 817 -23.75 -40.32 1.01
CA SER A 817 -22.41 -40.70 1.45
C SER A 817 -21.27 -39.79 0.94
N LEU A 818 -21.58 -38.75 0.16
CA LEU A 818 -20.58 -37.74 -0.21
C LEU A 818 -20.31 -36.81 0.99
N PRO A 819 -19.04 -36.53 1.32
CA PRO A 819 -18.70 -35.69 2.47
C PRO A 819 -19.33 -34.30 2.35
N SER A 820 -19.89 -33.82 3.46
CA SER A 820 -20.50 -32.50 3.62
C SER A 820 -19.51 -31.31 3.50
N ASP A 821 -18.23 -31.58 3.19
CA ASP A 821 -17.14 -30.60 3.30
C ASP A 821 -16.84 -29.79 2.01
N LEU A 822 -17.72 -29.83 1.01
CA LEU A 822 -17.57 -28.98 -0.19
C LEU A 822 -18.14 -27.56 -0.03
N THR A 823 -18.65 -27.19 1.15
CA THR A 823 -19.14 -25.84 1.45
C THR A 823 -18.18 -24.97 2.26
N ALA A 824 -16.97 -25.46 2.57
CA ALA A 824 -15.94 -24.70 3.28
C ALA A 824 -14.87 -24.06 2.35
N VAL A 825 -15.19 -23.83 1.07
CA VAL A 825 -14.38 -22.97 0.18
C VAL A 825 -15.15 -21.67 -0.04
N GLY A 826 -15.11 -20.83 0.99
CA GLY A 826 -15.84 -19.58 1.06
C GLY A 826 -15.41 -18.75 2.27
N THR A 827 -14.09 -18.58 2.45
CA THR A 827 -13.46 -17.54 3.27
C THR A 827 -12.19 -17.06 2.59
#